data_AF-A0A9D6MQI5-F1
#
_entry.id   AF-A0A9D6MQI5-F1
#
_cell.length_a   1.000
_cell.length_b   1.000
_cell.length_c   1.000
_cell.angle_alpha   90.00
_cell.angle_beta   90.00
_cell.angle_gamma   90.00
#
_symmetry.space_group_name_H-M   'P 1'
#
loop_
_entity.id
_entity.type
_entity.pdbx_description
1 polymer ?
#
loop_
_entity_poly.entity_id
_entity_poly.type
_entity_poly.pdbx_seq_one_letter_code
_entity_poly.pdbx_strand_id
1 'polypeptide(L)'
;MTEHPYAAILDSVRNPSQYVGNEKHSAVKSRGDVSCRIALCFPELYGIGMSHLGLKILYSLLNKTPDFWAERFFAPEPDMEAALRKTGEKLRSLESHDPLGDFDIVGFSVSTELCFTEILAMLNLGGVPLKRTERGDKDPLVIGGGASVFNPEPIAEFFDLFVLGDAEEVLPMLARKTADWKKSGASKETLLKELSQITGVCVPSFFQPEYDGPKISKINPVSPDVKKPKRAILDDLGKSPFPFDMVIPYGQPVFDRLSVEIDRGCTGGCRFCQAGMTYRPVRERKAEDVASIISRGVGETGFDDVTLASLSSGDYGSIEQLVTRVMNDSEKDMVSVSLPSLRSGTLTEELIRQVSRVRQTGFTITAEAGSQRLRNVINKKISDEEIIETALRVLAGGWRILKLYFMIGLPTETAEDVDGILELVRKISQLREDGHKFQTINVGMSQFVPKAHTPFQWAPMESMESLLSKKKYLSENFRRIRGAKMKGHEVEMSYIEGVFSRGDRRLSEVVLSAYKKGCRLDGWGEYFRLDLWREAFAECGLNPDEFALRERDAAETLPWDYFDVGVSKKYLLRDLREARNGVVTADCRHGECLGCGLPANDNVIQKPPEPSATVEREKRDEKREIFRYRVRFRKEGTARYLSHLDMVTGFSRAIRRAALPVAYSEGFHPHQRLSFGNALPVGVASLCETLDVEMAKKTEPTEIMDALNKELEEGLVVDGVDFMVPPYRSIQSTTSATLWEFVDRGENQPSIFEIRNLLEAMDGVKTHEIITVDGVSSLTVETKHEGILGKLRKQSPTFALSLNRKLVKRALVPV
;
A
#
# COMPACT_ATOMS: atom_id res chain seq x y z
N MET A 1 -26.12 14.78 -14.70
CA MET A 1 -25.21 14.10 -13.76
C MET A 1 -25.35 14.78 -12.42
N THR A 2 -25.69 14.04 -11.38
CA THR A 2 -25.59 14.54 -10.00
C THR A 2 -24.14 14.91 -9.72
N GLU A 3 -23.92 16.10 -9.21
CA GLU A 3 -22.58 16.58 -8.91
C GLU A 3 -21.96 15.76 -7.77
N HIS A 4 -20.65 15.49 -7.85
CA HIS A 4 -19.95 14.69 -6.85
C HIS A 4 -20.14 15.31 -5.45
N PRO A 5 -20.36 14.53 -4.38
CA PRO A 5 -20.65 15.10 -3.05
C PRO A 5 -19.56 16.03 -2.51
N TYR A 6 -18.30 15.77 -2.87
CA TYR A 6 -17.16 16.63 -2.57
C TYR A 6 -16.84 17.69 -3.64
N ALA A 7 -17.72 17.94 -4.61
CA ALA A 7 -17.41 18.89 -5.68
C ALA A 7 -17.02 20.27 -5.16
N ALA A 8 -17.58 20.71 -4.02
CA ALA A 8 -17.20 21.96 -3.36
C ALA A 8 -15.76 21.97 -2.81
N ILE A 9 -15.19 20.79 -2.52
CA ILE A 9 -13.90 20.59 -1.83
C ILE A 9 -12.77 20.21 -2.79
N LEU A 10 -13.03 19.37 -3.80
CA LEU A 10 -11.98 18.69 -4.59
C LEU A 10 -10.95 19.64 -5.23
N ASP A 11 -11.36 20.81 -5.74
CA ASP A 11 -10.41 21.77 -6.34
C ASP A 11 -9.50 22.46 -5.33
N SER A 12 -9.76 22.34 -4.02
CA SER A 12 -8.95 22.96 -2.97
C SER A 12 -7.91 22.02 -2.36
N VAL A 13 -7.96 20.72 -2.69
CA VAL A 13 -7.03 19.71 -2.17
C VAL A 13 -5.97 19.35 -3.20
N ARG A 14 -4.82 18.88 -2.74
CA ARG A 14 -3.64 18.60 -3.58
C ARG A 14 -3.85 17.43 -4.53
N ASN A 15 -4.43 16.34 -4.01
CA ASN A 15 -4.60 15.07 -4.73
C ASN A 15 -6.08 14.68 -4.86
N PRO A 16 -6.90 15.40 -5.64
CA PRO A 16 -8.34 15.14 -5.70
C PRO A 16 -8.72 13.81 -6.36
N SER A 17 -7.87 13.24 -7.21
CA SER A 17 -8.15 11.97 -7.90
C SER A 17 -8.30 10.77 -6.94
N GLN A 18 -7.80 10.85 -5.71
CA GLN A 18 -7.98 9.78 -4.73
C GLN A 18 -9.33 9.82 -3.97
N TYR A 19 -10.20 10.80 -4.28
CA TYR A 19 -11.49 10.99 -3.61
C TYR A 19 -12.70 10.91 -4.56
N VAL A 20 -12.48 10.65 -5.85
CA VAL A 20 -13.55 10.66 -6.88
C VAL A 20 -14.25 9.33 -7.06
N GLY A 21 -13.53 8.21 -6.92
CA GLY A 21 -14.10 6.86 -6.91
C GLY A 21 -14.52 6.22 -8.24
N ASN A 22 -14.33 6.91 -9.37
CA ASN A 22 -14.70 6.44 -10.72
C ASN A 22 -13.68 5.44 -11.33
N GLU A 23 -13.01 4.67 -10.49
CA GLU A 23 -11.94 3.75 -10.89
C GLU A 23 -12.49 2.49 -11.57
N LYS A 24 -11.71 1.91 -12.48
CA LYS A 24 -12.11 0.67 -13.15
C LYS A 24 -12.22 -0.48 -12.15
N HIS A 25 -13.25 -1.29 -12.32
CA HIS A 25 -13.65 -2.38 -11.43
C HIS A 25 -14.15 -1.97 -10.04
N SER A 26 -14.42 -0.68 -9.79
CA SER A 26 -15.23 -0.28 -8.63
C SER A 26 -16.59 -0.99 -8.67
N ALA A 27 -16.96 -1.63 -7.56
CA ALA A 27 -18.20 -2.37 -7.44
C ALA A 27 -19.40 -1.41 -7.33
N VAL A 28 -20.36 -1.56 -8.23
CA VAL A 28 -21.62 -0.81 -8.24
C VAL A 28 -22.78 -1.78 -8.00
N LYS A 29 -23.55 -1.56 -6.94
CA LYS A 29 -24.73 -2.36 -6.60
C LYS A 29 -25.95 -1.47 -6.36
N SER A 30 -27.14 -2.06 -6.46
CA SER A 30 -28.38 -1.37 -6.11
C SER A 30 -28.67 -1.57 -4.63
N ARG A 31 -28.95 -0.49 -3.89
CA ARG A 31 -29.18 -0.54 -2.43
C ARG A 31 -30.27 -1.54 -2.01
N GLY A 32 -31.30 -1.74 -2.84
CA GLY A 32 -32.40 -2.68 -2.56
C GLY A 32 -31.99 -4.16 -2.56
N ASP A 33 -30.87 -4.50 -3.21
CA ASP A 33 -30.39 -5.89 -3.34
C ASP A 33 -29.31 -6.25 -2.31
N VAL A 34 -28.95 -5.30 -1.43
CA VAL A 34 -27.84 -5.43 -0.49
C VAL A 34 -28.37 -5.76 0.91
N SER A 35 -27.92 -6.87 1.47
CA SER A 35 -28.22 -7.30 2.84
C SER A 35 -27.18 -6.85 3.86
N CYS A 36 -25.96 -6.52 3.42
CA CYS A 36 -24.90 -6.01 4.27
C CYS A 36 -24.00 -5.01 3.53
N ARG A 37 -23.88 -3.80 4.07
CA ARG A 37 -22.92 -2.76 3.66
C ARG A 37 -21.66 -2.88 4.51
N ILE A 38 -20.50 -3.07 3.89
CA ILE A 38 -19.20 -3.21 4.57
C ILE A 38 -18.24 -2.09 4.14
N ALA A 39 -17.80 -1.27 5.09
CA ALA A 39 -16.73 -0.32 4.87
C ALA A 39 -15.38 -0.98 5.15
N LEU A 40 -14.58 -1.17 4.09
CA LEU A 40 -13.18 -1.61 4.18
C LEU A 40 -12.27 -0.37 4.32
N CYS A 41 -11.99 -0.04 5.57
CA CYS A 41 -11.14 1.07 5.95
C CYS A 41 -9.67 0.66 5.99
N PHE A 42 -8.82 1.47 5.36
CA PHE A 42 -7.38 1.41 5.52
C PHE A 42 -6.95 2.71 6.22
N PRO A 43 -6.49 2.68 7.49
CA PRO A 43 -6.20 3.86 8.30
C PRO A 43 -4.87 4.54 7.91
N GLU A 44 -4.63 4.68 6.61
CA GLU A 44 -3.47 5.32 6.01
C GLU A 44 -3.89 5.99 4.70
N LEU A 45 -2.98 6.78 4.13
CA LEU A 45 -3.22 7.45 2.85
C LEU A 45 -3.55 6.46 1.74
N TYR A 46 -4.41 6.90 0.80
CA TYR A 46 -4.90 6.11 -0.33
C TYR A 46 -3.78 5.38 -1.09
N GLY A 47 -2.64 6.04 -1.35
CA GLY A 47 -1.54 5.43 -2.10
C GLY A 47 -0.94 4.19 -1.43
N ILE A 48 -0.91 4.15 -0.08
CA ILE A 48 -0.48 2.98 0.69
C ILE A 48 -1.58 1.92 0.67
N GLY A 49 -2.83 2.31 0.95
CA GLY A 49 -3.95 1.38 1.00
C GLY A 49 -4.21 0.67 -0.33
N MET A 50 -4.12 1.39 -1.46
CA MET A 50 -4.26 0.81 -2.80
C MET A 50 -3.09 -0.10 -3.22
N SER A 51 -1.97 -0.06 -2.50
CA SER A 51 -0.85 -0.98 -2.68
C SER A 51 -1.06 -2.30 -1.91
N HIS A 52 -2.05 -2.39 -1.03
CA HIS A 52 -2.23 -3.52 -0.12
C HIS A 52 -3.03 -4.67 -0.74
N LEU A 53 -2.38 -5.83 -0.97
CA LEU A 53 -3.01 -6.99 -1.60
C LEU A 53 -4.18 -7.58 -0.79
N GLY A 54 -4.06 -7.65 0.54
CA GLY A 54 -5.13 -8.20 1.39
C GLY A 54 -6.46 -7.43 1.26
N LEU A 55 -6.44 -6.10 1.31
CA LEU A 55 -7.58 -5.22 1.00
C LEU A 55 -8.22 -5.56 -0.36
N LYS A 56 -7.42 -5.77 -1.43
CA LYS A 56 -7.93 -6.14 -2.76
C LYS A 56 -8.60 -7.52 -2.77
N ILE A 57 -8.00 -8.50 -2.07
CA ILE A 57 -8.57 -9.84 -1.92
C ILE A 57 -9.93 -9.75 -1.21
N LEU A 58 -9.99 -9.08 -0.05
CA LEU A 58 -11.21 -8.96 0.75
C LEU A 58 -12.31 -8.18 0.01
N TYR A 59 -11.95 -7.10 -0.69
CA TYR A 59 -12.89 -6.34 -1.53
C TYR A 59 -13.53 -7.19 -2.61
N SER A 60 -12.70 -7.90 -3.41
CA SER A 60 -13.19 -8.79 -4.48
C SER A 60 -14.03 -9.93 -3.92
N LEU A 61 -13.57 -10.58 -2.84
CA LEU A 61 -14.26 -11.69 -2.20
C LEU A 61 -15.67 -11.29 -1.72
N LEU A 62 -15.79 -10.17 -1.00
CA LEU A 62 -17.07 -9.71 -0.49
C LEU A 62 -18.00 -9.27 -1.62
N ASN A 63 -17.51 -8.51 -2.60
CA ASN A 63 -18.35 -8.03 -3.69
C ASN A 63 -18.81 -9.13 -4.66
N LYS A 64 -18.09 -10.26 -4.74
CA LYS A 64 -18.54 -11.47 -5.45
C LYS A 64 -19.73 -12.16 -4.77
N THR A 65 -19.98 -11.89 -3.49
CA THR A 65 -21.22 -12.33 -2.84
C THR A 65 -22.35 -11.40 -3.29
N PRO A 66 -23.40 -11.91 -3.97
CA PRO A 66 -24.38 -11.06 -4.66
C PRO A 66 -24.99 -9.95 -3.80
N ASP A 67 -25.35 -10.26 -2.56
CA ASP A 67 -26.06 -9.37 -1.65
C ASP A 67 -25.17 -8.62 -0.64
N PHE A 68 -23.84 -8.68 -0.76
CA PHE A 68 -22.92 -7.86 0.04
C PHE A 68 -22.36 -6.71 -0.78
N TRP A 69 -22.19 -5.53 -0.18
CA TRP A 69 -21.51 -4.42 -0.85
C TRP A 69 -20.36 -3.93 0.01
N ALA A 70 -19.14 -4.24 -0.42
CA ALA A 70 -17.92 -3.78 0.24
C ALA A 70 -17.36 -2.55 -0.48
N GLU A 71 -17.08 -1.50 0.29
CA GLU A 71 -16.69 -0.19 -0.22
C GLU A 71 -15.43 0.31 0.50
N ARG A 72 -14.61 1.09 -0.19
CA ARG A 72 -13.27 1.49 0.28
C ARG A 72 -13.28 2.84 0.96
N PHE A 73 -12.49 2.93 2.04
CA PHE A 73 -12.23 4.14 2.79
C PHE A 73 -10.75 4.25 3.14
N PHE A 74 -10.21 5.46 3.08
CA PHE A 74 -8.82 5.77 3.40
C PHE A 74 -8.74 6.96 4.34
N ALA A 75 -7.63 7.09 5.08
CA ALA A 75 -7.39 8.31 5.85
C ALA A 75 -7.22 9.50 4.88
N PRO A 76 -7.93 10.62 5.10
CA PRO A 76 -7.76 11.81 4.27
C PRO A 76 -6.39 12.45 4.51
N GLU A 77 -5.86 13.13 3.49
CA GLU A 77 -4.71 14.01 3.66
C GLU A 77 -5.07 15.21 4.55
N PRO A 78 -4.10 15.89 5.18
CA PRO A 78 -4.38 17.00 6.10
C PRO A 78 -5.23 18.13 5.52
N ASP A 79 -5.07 18.44 4.22
CA ASP A 79 -5.86 19.46 3.53
C ASP A 79 -7.31 19.02 3.31
N MET A 80 -7.53 17.75 2.94
CA MET A 80 -8.86 17.15 2.83
C MET A 80 -9.54 17.03 4.19
N GLU A 81 -8.85 16.57 5.24
CA GLU A 81 -9.40 16.53 6.60
C GLU A 81 -9.85 17.93 7.04
N ALA A 82 -9.01 18.95 6.84
CA ALA A 82 -9.33 20.33 7.17
C ALA A 82 -10.57 20.83 6.41
N ALA A 83 -10.68 20.50 5.12
CA ALA A 83 -11.83 20.88 4.29
C ALA A 83 -13.13 20.19 4.73
N LEU A 84 -13.09 18.89 5.04
CA LEU A 84 -14.23 18.15 5.58
C LEU A 84 -14.70 18.76 6.90
N ARG A 85 -13.77 19.01 7.84
CA ARG A 85 -14.10 19.64 9.13
C ARG A 85 -14.68 21.04 8.98
N LYS A 86 -14.14 21.85 8.06
CA LYS A 86 -14.61 23.22 7.81
C LYS A 86 -16.02 23.26 7.22
N THR A 87 -16.34 22.31 6.33
CA THR A 87 -17.63 22.26 5.63
C THR A 87 -18.69 21.48 6.39
N GLY A 88 -18.29 20.62 7.34
CA GLY A 88 -19.17 19.69 8.02
C GLY A 88 -19.49 18.43 7.21
N GLU A 89 -18.88 18.26 6.04
CA GLU A 89 -19.01 17.06 5.22
C GLU A 89 -18.44 15.83 5.94
N LYS A 90 -19.09 14.69 5.73
CA LYS A 90 -18.66 13.39 6.28
C LYS A 90 -17.60 12.75 5.41
N LEU A 91 -16.80 11.85 6.00
CA LEU A 91 -15.97 10.93 5.24
C LEU A 91 -16.86 9.91 4.51
N ARG A 92 -16.69 9.77 3.20
CA ARG A 92 -17.54 9.00 2.29
C ARG A 92 -16.76 7.90 1.57
N SER A 93 -17.46 6.86 1.15
CA SER A 93 -16.87 5.78 0.35
C SER A 93 -16.48 6.26 -1.04
N LEU A 94 -15.61 5.51 -1.71
CA LEU A 94 -15.29 5.74 -3.12
C LEU A 94 -16.39 5.23 -4.06
N GLU A 95 -17.08 4.15 -3.72
CA GLU A 95 -18.04 3.50 -4.61
C GLU A 95 -19.39 4.21 -4.67
N SER A 96 -20.10 4.33 -3.53
CA SER A 96 -21.44 4.94 -3.47
C SER A 96 -21.46 6.38 -2.98
N HIS A 97 -20.32 6.86 -2.44
CA HIS A 97 -20.18 8.15 -1.76
C HIS A 97 -21.08 8.30 -0.53
N ASP A 98 -21.53 7.19 0.06
CA ASP A 98 -22.27 7.18 1.31
C ASP A 98 -21.32 7.43 2.51
N PRO A 99 -21.77 8.18 3.53
CA PRO A 99 -21.02 8.38 4.77
C PRO A 99 -20.64 7.07 5.46
N LEU A 100 -19.46 7.04 6.10
CA LEU A 100 -18.96 5.86 6.82
C LEU A 100 -19.93 5.35 7.90
N GLY A 101 -20.66 6.25 8.57
CA GLY A 101 -21.64 5.89 9.61
C GLY A 101 -22.87 5.13 9.09
N ASP A 102 -23.11 5.11 7.77
CA ASP A 102 -24.29 4.48 7.15
C ASP A 102 -24.05 3.01 6.75
N PHE A 103 -22.92 2.43 7.17
CA PHE A 103 -22.56 1.04 6.90
C PHE A 103 -22.96 0.11 8.04
N ASP A 104 -23.11 -1.19 7.77
CA ASP A 104 -23.41 -2.19 8.81
C ASP A 104 -22.14 -2.61 9.56
N ILE A 105 -21.02 -2.69 8.83
CA ILE A 105 -19.71 -3.04 9.34
C ILE A 105 -18.70 -1.97 8.91
N VAL A 106 -17.89 -1.51 9.86
CA VAL A 106 -16.72 -0.67 9.62
C VAL A 106 -15.47 -1.46 10.00
N GLY A 107 -14.75 -1.97 9.00
CA GLY A 107 -13.59 -2.84 9.18
C GLY A 107 -12.27 -2.16 8.87
N PHE A 108 -11.34 -2.10 9.84
CA PHE A 108 -10.02 -1.51 9.68
C PHE A 108 -8.93 -2.57 9.45
N SER A 109 -8.11 -2.38 8.42
CA SER A 109 -6.84 -3.11 8.23
C SER A 109 -5.70 -2.40 8.95
N VAL A 110 -5.42 -2.78 10.19
CA VAL A 110 -4.43 -2.16 11.08
C VAL A 110 -3.05 -2.80 10.89
N SER A 111 -2.21 -2.18 10.06
CA SER A 111 -0.89 -2.70 9.69
C SER A 111 0.27 -2.26 10.58
N THR A 112 0.12 -1.14 11.29
CA THR A 112 1.13 -0.58 12.20
C THR A 112 0.46 0.09 13.40
N GLU A 113 1.17 0.18 14.52
CA GLU A 113 0.73 0.93 15.69
C GLU A 113 0.71 2.45 15.47
N LEU A 114 1.43 2.94 14.46
CA LEU A 114 1.51 4.37 14.12
C LEU A 114 0.29 4.90 13.35
N CYS A 115 -0.72 4.08 13.10
CA CYS A 115 -1.96 4.51 12.44
C CYS A 115 -3.17 4.58 13.40
N PHE A 116 -2.94 4.50 14.72
CA PHE A 116 -4.02 4.43 15.71
C PHE A 116 -4.86 5.71 15.77
N THR A 117 -4.23 6.87 15.57
CA THR A 117 -4.91 8.18 15.53
C THR A 117 -5.77 8.33 14.27
N GLU A 118 -5.37 7.71 13.15
CA GLU A 118 -6.14 7.70 11.88
C GLU A 118 -7.44 6.92 12.01
N ILE A 119 -7.45 5.83 12.79
CA ILE A 119 -8.68 5.08 13.11
C ILE A 119 -9.70 6.04 13.74
N LEU A 120 -9.27 6.82 14.75
CA LEU A 120 -10.14 7.79 15.42
C LEU A 120 -10.55 8.94 14.50
N ALA A 121 -9.65 9.40 13.63
CA ALA A 121 -9.95 10.44 12.65
C ALA A 121 -11.05 9.98 11.68
N MET A 122 -10.91 8.78 11.12
CA MET A 122 -11.89 8.21 10.19
C MET A 122 -13.25 7.98 10.86
N LEU A 123 -13.28 7.41 12.07
CA LEU A 123 -14.52 7.25 12.83
C LEU A 123 -15.21 8.60 13.08
N ASN A 124 -14.46 9.61 13.56
CA ASN A 124 -15.00 10.93 13.85
C ASN A 124 -15.54 11.64 12.60
N LEU A 125 -14.76 11.68 11.51
CA LEU A 125 -15.18 12.28 10.24
C LEU A 125 -16.35 11.51 9.61
N GLY A 126 -16.40 10.20 9.85
CA GLY A 126 -17.47 9.31 9.42
C GLY A 126 -18.77 9.44 10.20
N GLY A 127 -18.75 10.12 11.36
CA GLY A 127 -19.91 10.22 12.25
C GLY A 127 -20.15 8.96 13.11
N VAL A 128 -19.14 8.11 13.29
CA VAL A 128 -19.22 6.92 14.15
C VAL A 128 -18.68 7.26 15.54
N PRO A 129 -19.40 6.94 16.64
CA PRO A 129 -18.89 7.14 18.00
C PRO A 129 -17.55 6.42 18.23
N LEU A 130 -16.60 7.12 18.87
CA LEU A 130 -15.21 6.67 18.99
C LEU A 130 -15.11 5.46 19.92
N LYS A 131 -15.67 5.56 21.13
CA LYS A 131 -15.62 4.46 22.09
C LYS A 131 -16.71 3.45 21.78
N ARG A 132 -16.38 2.17 21.93
CA ARG A 132 -17.34 1.07 21.78
C ARG A 132 -18.54 1.21 22.69
N THR A 133 -18.33 1.66 23.93
CA THR A 133 -19.39 1.87 24.93
C THR A 133 -20.38 2.98 24.55
N GLU A 134 -20.03 3.84 23.60
CA GLU A 134 -20.89 4.90 23.08
C GLU A 134 -21.73 4.45 21.86
N ARG A 135 -21.51 3.21 21.36
CA ARG A 135 -22.21 2.66 20.19
C ARG A 135 -23.36 1.73 20.58
N GLY A 136 -24.59 2.09 20.19
CA GLY A 136 -25.79 1.28 20.36
C GLY A 136 -26.05 0.30 19.21
N ASP A 137 -27.21 -0.36 19.22
CA ASP A 137 -27.59 -1.38 18.22
C ASP A 137 -27.78 -0.82 16.79
N LYS A 138 -27.99 0.49 16.66
CA LYS A 138 -28.13 1.16 15.36
C LYS A 138 -26.80 1.49 14.70
N ASP A 139 -25.76 1.72 15.50
CA ASP A 139 -24.42 2.04 15.01
C ASP A 139 -23.77 0.85 14.27
N PRO A 140 -22.80 1.10 13.38
CA PRO A 140 -22.02 0.04 12.75
C PRO A 140 -21.31 -0.85 13.76
N LEU A 141 -21.06 -2.08 13.35
CA LEU A 141 -20.11 -2.97 14.01
C LEU A 141 -18.68 -2.57 13.60
N VAL A 142 -17.87 -2.09 14.54
CA VAL A 142 -16.48 -1.67 14.25
C VAL A 142 -15.52 -2.83 14.49
N ILE A 143 -14.84 -3.30 13.44
CA ILE A 143 -13.97 -4.48 13.49
C ILE A 143 -12.54 -4.14 13.04
N GLY A 144 -11.54 -4.83 13.59
CA GLY A 144 -10.13 -4.63 13.23
C GLY A 144 -9.45 -5.93 12.79
N GLY A 145 -8.57 -5.87 11.81
CA GLY A 145 -7.68 -6.97 11.41
C GLY A 145 -6.29 -6.45 11.05
N GLY A 146 -5.37 -7.32 10.62
CA GLY A 146 -4.01 -6.93 10.22
C GLY A 146 -2.92 -7.38 11.20
N ALA A 147 -1.69 -6.93 10.98
CA ALA A 147 -0.54 -7.40 11.76
C ALA A 147 -0.52 -6.84 13.19
N SER A 148 -0.93 -5.58 13.39
CA SER A 148 -0.85 -4.95 14.71
C SER A 148 -1.93 -5.44 15.69
N VAL A 149 -3.00 -6.09 15.20
CA VAL A 149 -4.04 -6.65 16.09
C VAL A 149 -3.60 -7.93 16.83
N PHE A 150 -2.37 -8.41 16.60
CA PHE A 150 -1.71 -9.37 17.46
C PHE A 150 -1.27 -8.76 18.81
N ASN A 151 -1.43 -7.45 19.01
CA ASN A 151 -1.65 -6.85 20.32
C ASN A 151 -2.79 -5.81 20.22
N PRO A 152 -4.05 -6.21 20.42
CA PRO A 152 -5.18 -5.31 20.22
C PRO A 152 -5.40 -4.34 21.38
N GLU A 153 -4.80 -4.59 22.55
CA GLU A 153 -5.12 -3.91 23.81
C GLU A 153 -5.05 -2.37 23.75
N PRO A 154 -4.04 -1.74 23.13
CA PRO A 154 -3.95 -0.28 23.08
C PRO A 154 -5.07 0.43 22.32
N ILE A 155 -5.85 -0.29 21.51
CA ILE A 155 -6.97 0.25 20.73
C ILE A 155 -8.30 -0.45 21.03
N ALA A 156 -8.32 -1.38 21.98
CA ALA A 156 -9.47 -2.27 22.15
C ALA A 156 -10.74 -1.57 22.66
N GLU A 157 -10.64 -0.39 23.26
CA GLU A 157 -11.79 0.45 23.63
C GLU A 157 -12.54 1.04 22.41
N PHE A 158 -11.91 1.05 21.22
CA PHE A 158 -12.49 1.63 20.01
C PHE A 158 -13.13 0.59 19.08
N PHE A 159 -12.90 -0.70 19.31
CA PHE A 159 -13.35 -1.79 18.44
C PHE A 159 -14.37 -2.67 19.14
N ASP A 160 -15.35 -3.20 18.39
CA ASP A 160 -16.31 -4.21 18.84
C ASP A 160 -15.70 -5.62 18.83
N LEU A 161 -14.87 -5.93 17.84
CA LEU A 161 -14.10 -7.19 17.77
C LEU A 161 -12.86 -7.05 16.88
N PHE A 162 -11.99 -8.04 16.96
CA PHE A 162 -10.84 -8.22 16.08
C PHE A 162 -10.92 -9.55 15.33
N VAL A 163 -10.44 -9.55 14.09
CA VAL A 163 -10.19 -10.74 13.27
C VAL A 163 -8.69 -11.04 13.31
N LEU A 164 -8.35 -12.15 13.97
CA LEU A 164 -6.99 -12.65 14.15
C LEU A 164 -6.66 -13.67 13.06
N GLY A 165 -5.59 -13.42 12.30
CA GLY A 165 -5.13 -14.32 11.24
C GLY A 165 -5.80 -14.06 9.89
N ASP A 166 -6.09 -15.13 9.15
CA ASP A 166 -6.59 -15.06 7.78
C ASP A 166 -8.10 -14.74 7.75
N ALA A 167 -8.48 -13.68 7.04
CA ALA A 167 -9.84 -13.15 7.06
C ALA A 167 -10.72 -13.68 5.91
N GLU A 168 -10.13 -14.38 4.94
CA GLU A 168 -10.80 -14.84 3.71
C GLU A 168 -12.03 -15.70 3.99
N GLU A 169 -12.02 -16.55 5.02
CA GLU A 169 -13.21 -17.34 5.39
C GLU A 169 -14.03 -16.66 6.50
N VAL A 170 -13.37 -15.93 7.39
CA VAL A 170 -14.00 -15.31 8.57
C VAL A 170 -14.92 -14.16 8.19
N LEU A 171 -14.48 -13.28 7.29
CA LEU A 171 -15.18 -12.03 6.99
C LEU A 171 -16.53 -12.25 6.28
N PRO A 172 -16.67 -13.16 5.29
CA PRO A 172 -17.98 -13.50 4.72
C PRO A 172 -18.95 -14.09 5.76
N MET A 173 -18.48 -14.95 6.67
CA MET A 173 -19.30 -15.49 7.76
C MET A 173 -19.78 -14.40 8.72
N LEU A 174 -18.90 -13.46 9.05
CA LEU A 174 -19.20 -12.32 9.90
C LEU A 174 -20.23 -11.41 9.23
N ALA A 175 -20.04 -11.05 7.96
CA ALA A 175 -20.98 -10.24 7.19
C ALA A 175 -22.37 -10.88 7.11
N ARG A 176 -22.45 -12.19 6.89
CA ARG A 176 -23.72 -12.93 6.88
C ARG A 176 -24.45 -12.84 8.21
N LYS A 177 -23.76 -13.10 9.32
CA LYS A 177 -24.35 -13.01 10.66
C LYS A 177 -24.77 -11.60 11.03
N THR A 178 -24.01 -10.58 10.63
CA THR A 178 -24.40 -9.18 10.83
C THR A 178 -25.65 -8.83 10.02
N ALA A 179 -25.78 -9.30 8.78
CA ALA A 179 -26.98 -9.13 7.97
C ALA A 179 -28.22 -9.76 8.64
N ASP A 180 -28.07 -10.99 9.16
CA ASP A 180 -29.15 -11.71 9.86
C ASP A 180 -29.52 -11.01 11.18
N TRP A 181 -28.54 -10.48 11.90
CA TRP A 181 -28.75 -9.68 13.12
C TRP A 181 -29.51 -8.38 12.85
N LYS A 182 -29.15 -7.63 11.81
CA LYS A 182 -29.86 -6.40 11.42
C LYS A 182 -31.33 -6.68 11.08
N LYS A 183 -31.63 -7.83 10.49
CA LYS A 183 -33.02 -8.25 10.20
C LYS A 183 -33.78 -8.67 11.46
N SER A 184 -33.12 -9.32 12.43
CA SER A 184 -33.79 -9.82 13.64
C SER A 184 -34.06 -8.73 14.68
N GLY A 185 -33.26 -7.65 14.68
CA GLY A 185 -33.37 -6.57 15.67
C GLY A 185 -32.93 -6.98 17.08
N ALA A 186 -32.19 -8.08 17.21
CA ALA A 186 -31.62 -8.51 18.50
C ALA A 186 -30.57 -7.51 19.02
N SER A 187 -30.18 -7.61 20.30
CA SER A 187 -29.13 -6.74 20.84
C SER A 187 -27.76 -7.07 20.25
N LYS A 188 -26.89 -6.06 20.15
CA LYS A 188 -25.49 -6.22 19.71
C LYS A 188 -24.72 -7.21 20.60
N GLU A 189 -25.04 -7.27 21.88
CA GLU A 189 -24.42 -8.23 22.81
C GLU A 189 -24.66 -9.68 22.38
N THR A 190 -25.87 -10.00 21.92
CA THR A 190 -26.20 -11.33 21.38
C THR A 190 -25.37 -11.63 20.13
N LEU A 191 -25.26 -10.67 19.21
CA LEU A 191 -24.40 -10.81 18.03
C LEU A 191 -22.94 -11.08 18.42
N LEU A 192 -22.38 -10.32 19.36
CA LEU A 192 -20.99 -10.50 19.80
C LEU A 192 -20.74 -11.87 20.44
N LYS A 193 -21.71 -12.41 21.18
CA LYS A 193 -21.64 -13.78 21.73
C LYS A 193 -21.66 -14.83 20.64
N GLU A 194 -22.45 -14.65 19.58
CA GLU A 194 -22.44 -15.56 18.43
C GLU A 194 -21.14 -15.47 17.62
N LEU A 195 -20.68 -14.25 17.33
CA LEU A 195 -19.47 -14.01 16.56
C LEU A 195 -18.23 -14.54 17.29
N SER A 196 -18.19 -14.49 18.63
CA SER A 196 -17.06 -15.01 19.41
C SER A 196 -16.89 -16.53 19.31
N GLN A 197 -17.87 -17.26 18.77
CA GLN A 197 -17.74 -18.69 18.50
C GLN A 197 -17.00 -18.99 17.19
N ILE A 198 -16.79 -17.98 16.33
CA ILE A 198 -16.07 -18.12 15.07
C ILE A 198 -14.55 -18.12 15.35
N THR A 199 -13.85 -19.12 14.82
CA THR A 199 -12.37 -19.13 14.88
C THR A 199 -11.83 -17.91 14.13
N GLY A 200 -10.88 -17.20 14.74
CA GLY A 200 -10.37 -15.92 14.27
C GLY A 200 -11.01 -14.72 14.94
N VAL A 201 -12.19 -14.84 15.57
CA VAL A 201 -12.86 -13.68 16.19
C VAL A 201 -12.45 -13.52 17.66
N CYS A 202 -12.00 -12.33 18.02
CA CYS A 202 -11.68 -11.92 19.38
C CYS A 202 -12.54 -10.71 19.78
N VAL A 203 -13.41 -10.88 20.79
CA VAL A 203 -14.21 -9.78 21.36
C VAL A 203 -13.51 -9.28 22.62
N PRO A 204 -12.77 -8.16 22.56
CA PRO A 204 -11.88 -7.76 23.66
C PRO A 204 -12.64 -7.31 24.92
N SER A 205 -13.92 -6.94 24.84
CA SER A 205 -14.76 -6.64 26.01
C SER A 205 -15.15 -7.88 26.81
N PHE A 206 -14.89 -9.09 26.30
CA PHE A 206 -15.11 -10.33 27.04
C PHE A 206 -13.95 -10.70 27.96
N PHE A 207 -12.89 -9.89 27.97
CA PHE A 207 -11.68 -10.10 28.76
C PHE A 207 -11.36 -8.84 29.56
N GLN A 208 -11.37 -8.96 30.88
CA GLN A 208 -11.12 -7.85 31.81
C GLN A 208 -9.70 -8.00 32.42
N PRO A 209 -8.77 -7.07 32.11
CA PRO A 209 -7.47 -7.04 32.77
C PRO A 209 -7.58 -6.49 34.19
N GLU A 210 -6.86 -7.12 35.12
CA GLU A 210 -6.59 -6.63 36.47
C GLU A 210 -5.12 -6.20 36.56
N TYR A 211 -4.86 -5.08 37.24
CA TYR A 211 -3.55 -4.46 37.29
C TYR A 211 -2.97 -4.48 38.71
N ASP A 212 -1.66 -4.66 38.79
CA ASP A 212 -0.83 -4.45 39.96
C ASP A 212 0.28 -3.45 39.60
N GLY A 213 0.01 -2.17 39.88
CA GLY A 213 0.83 -1.05 39.42
C GLY A 213 0.99 -1.02 37.88
N PRO A 214 2.22 -1.11 37.34
CA PRO A 214 2.45 -1.11 35.90
C PRO A 214 2.20 -2.48 35.23
N LYS A 215 1.97 -3.55 35.99
CA LYS A 215 1.85 -4.92 35.48
C LYS A 215 0.40 -5.39 35.43
N ILE A 216 0.12 -6.35 34.54
CA ILE A 216 -1.14 -7.09 34.55
C ILE A 216 -0.97 -8.28 35.51
N SER A 217 -1.80 -8.35 36.54
CA SER A 217 -1.83 -9.50 37.44
C SER A 217 -2.55 -10.68 36.79
N LYS A 218 -3.71 -10.41 36.16
CA LYS A 218 -4.56 -11.42 35.52
C LYS A 218 -5.43 -10.81 34.42
N ILE A 219 -5.84 -11.64 33.45
CA ILE A 219 -6.88 -11.30 32.47
C ILE A 219 -8.01 -12.31 32.65
N ASN A 220 -9.17 -11.84 33.11
CA ASN A 220 -10.31 -12.70 33.43
C ASN A 220 -11.37 -12.64 32.31
N PRO A 221 -11.89 -13.79 31.85
CA PRO A 221 -13.10 -13.78 31.04
C PRO A 221 -14.27 -13.24 31.85
N VAL A 222 -15.18 -12.49 31.20
CA VAL A 222 -16.38 -11.92 31.87
C VAL A 222 -17.41 -12.98 32.27
N SER A 223 -17.36 -14.18 31.67
CA SER A 223 -18.16 -15.33 32.09
C SER A 223 -17.44 -16.66 31.77
N PRO A 224 -17.82 -17.78 32.41
CA PRO A 224 -17.25 -19.10 32.13
C PRO A 224 -17.44 -19.59 30.68
N ASP A 225 -18.46 -19.09 29.98
CA ASP A 225 -18.79 -19.50 28.60
C ASP A 225 -17.87 -18.85 27.55
N VAL A 226 -17.12 -17.80 27.93
CA VAL A 226 -16.18 -17.13 27.04
C VAL A 226 -14.98 -18.04 26.78
N LYS A 227 -14.85 -18.48 25.53
CA LYS A 227 -13.72 -19.30 25.08
C LYS A 227 -12.51 -18.44 24.77
N LYS A 228 -11.33 -19.03 24.96
CA LYS A 228 -10.06 -18.45 24.51
C LYS A 228 -10.07 -18.33 22.96
N PRO A 229 -9.96 -17.11 22.38
CA PRO A 229 -9.95 -16.94 20.93
C PRO A 229 -8.71 -17.63 20.33
N LYS A 230 -8.88 -18.17 19.13
CA LYS A 230 -7.80 -18.74 18.33
C LYS A 230 -7.75 -18.00 17.01
N ARG A 231 -6.57 -17.74 16.45
CA ARG A 231 -6.48 -17.16 15.11
C ARG A 231 -7.04 -18.11 14.04
N ALA A 232 -7.55 -17.53 12.96
CA ALA A 232 -7.90 -18.25 11.75
C ALA A 232 -6.66 -18.51 10.88
N ILE A 233 -6.65 -19.66 10.23
CA ILE A 233 -5.61 -20.09 9.29
C ILE A 233 -6.34 -20.64 8.07
N LEU A 234 -6.05 -20.08 6.90
CA LEU A 234 -6.47 -20.66 5.63
C LEU A 234 -5.52 -21.81 5.28
N ASP A 235 -5.95 -23.06 5.43
CA ASP A 235 -5.06 -24.22 5.31
C ASP A 235 -4.45 -24.38 3.91
N ASP A 236 -5.21 -24.03 2.86
CA ASP A 236 -4.79 -24.12 1.46
C ASP A 236 -4.81 -22.74 0.81
N LEU A 237 -3.62 -22.19 0.57
CA LEU A 237 -3.47 -20.87 -0.04
C LEU A 237 -3.97 -20.84 -1.50
N GLY A 238 -4.01 -22.00 -2.19
CA GLY A 238 -4.59 -22.12 -3.52
C GLY A 238 -6.08 -21.78 -3.57
N LYS A 239 -6.80 -21.96 -2.45
CA LYS A 239 -8.23 -21.58 -2.32
C LYS A 239 -8.44 -20.09 -2.10
N SER A 240 -7.41 -19.35 -1.69
CA SER A 240 -7.51 -17.89 -1.57
C SER A 240 -7.66 -17.30 -2.98
N PRO A 241 -8.78 -16.63 -3.29
CA PRO A 241 -9.06 -16.15 -4.63
C PRO A 241 -8.10 -15.04 -5.02
N PHE A 242 -7.63 -15.05 -6.27
CA PHE A 242 -6.95 -13.90 -6.82
C PHE A 242 -7.96 -12.87 -7.35
N PRO A 243 -7.84 -11.58 -6.98
CA PRO A 243 -8.78 -10.55 -7.40
C PRO A 243 -8.44 -10.04 -8.81
N PHE A 244 -8.80 -10.80 -9.85
CA PHE A 244 -8.65 -10.38 -11.26
C PHE A 244 -9.43 -9.10 -11.57
N ASP A 245 -10.56 -8.93 -10.88
CA ASP A 245 -11.44 -7.78 -10.85
C ASP A 245 -11.00 -6.72 -9.81
N MET A 246 -9.71 -6.68 -9.44
CA MET A 246 -9.22 -5.67 -8.52
C MET A 246 -9.41 -4.26 -9.09
N VAL A 247 -9.73 -3.32 -8.20
CA VAL A 247 -9.81 -1.91 -8.56
C VAL A 247 -8.46 -1.41 -9.04
N ILE A 248 -8.47 -0.72 -10.17
CA ILE A 248 -7.29 -0.17 -10.83
C ILE A 248 -7.20 1.31 -10.45
N PRO A 249 -6.20 1.74 -9.65
CA PRO A 249 -6.15 3.09 -9.12
C PRO A 249 -5.82 4.15 -10.17
N TYR A 250 -6.44 5.33 -10.06
CA TYR A 250 -6.01 6.52 -10.80
C TYR A 250 -4.85 7.24 -10.14
N GLY A 251 -4.96 7.48 -8.83
CA GLY A 251 -3.89 8.10 -8.06
C GLY A 251 -2.67 7.20 -8.04
N GLN A 252 -1.50 7.75 -7.72
CA GLN A 252 -0.27 6.98 -7.74
C GLN A 252 -0.16 6.10 -6.47
N PRO A 253 -0.42 4.78 -6.54
CA PRO A 253 -0.09 3.92 -5.41
C PRO A 253 1.42 3.93 -5.20
N VAL A 254 1.85 3.68 -3.96
CA VAL A 254 3.28 3.57 -3.64
C VAL A 254 3.92 2.38 -4.37
N PHE A 255 3.17 1.30 -4.56
CA PHE A 255 3.57 0.16 -5.37
C PHE A 255 2.62 -0.06 -6.53
N ASP A 256 2.99 0.48 -7.69
CA ASP A 256 2.18 0.42 -8.91
C ASP A 256 2.45 -0.83 -9.75
N ARG A 257 1.97 -1.99 -9.28
CA ARG A 257 2.30 -3.30 -9.84
C ARG A 257 1.27 -4.37 -9.49
N LEU A 258 1.24 -5.44 -10.28
CA LEU A 258 0.49 -6.64 -9.99
C LEU A 258 1.21 -7.46 -8.90
N SER A 259 0.68 -7.44 -7.69
CA SER A 259 1.23 -8.20 -6.57
C SER A 259 0.58 -9.59 -6.51
N VAL A 260 1.37 -10.64 -6.63
CA VAL A 260 0.90 -12.03 -6.60
C VAL A 260 1.54 -12.76 -5.42
N GLU A 261 0.74 -13.14 -4.42
CA GLU A 261 1.20 -13.88 -3.24
C GLU A 261 1.55 -15.32 -3.63
N ILE A 262 2.83 -15.68 -3.53
CA ILE A 262 3.33 -17.02 -3.89
C ILE A 262 3.36 -17.97 -2.70
N ASP A 263 3.59 -17.44 -1.50
CA ASP A 263 3.54 -18.17 -0.23
C ASP A 263 3.19 -17.26 0.95
N ARG A 264 2.61 -17.86 1.99
CA ARG A 264 2.26 -17.19 3.25
C ARG A 264 2.92 -17.90 4.43
N GLY A 265 3.71 -17.15 5.19
CA GLY A 265 4.46 -17.65 6.33
C GLY A 265 5.97 -17.69 6.08
N CYS A 266 6.74 -18.03 7.11
CA CYS A 266 8.20 -18.16 7.02
C CYS A 266 8.71 -19.13 8.10
N THR A 267 9.57 -20.08 7.72
CA THR A 267 10.19 -21.03 8.67
C THR A 267 11.48 -20.50 9.31
N GLY A 268 12.04 -19.41 8.77
CA GLY A 268 13.38 -18.90 9.10
C GLY A 268 13.63 -18.73 10.59
N GLY A 269 12.60 -18.38 11.38
CA GLY A 269 12.65 -18.45 12.83
C GLY A 269 13.45 -17.31 13.47
N CYS A 270 13.53 -16.15 12.81
CA CYS A 270 14.15 -14.95 13.34
C CYS A 270 13.40 -14.49 14.61
N ARG A 271 14.13 -14.26 15.70
CA ARG A 271 13.58 -14.10 17.06
C ARG A 271 12.88 -12.77 17.35
N PHE A 272 13.06 -11.80 16.47
CA PHE A 272 12.36 -10.51 16.50
C PHE A 272 11.14 -10.48 15.55
N CYS A 273 11.01 -11.45 14.64
CA CYS A 273 10.07 -11.35 13.52
C CYS A 273 8.68 -11.87 13.89
N GLN A 274 7.74 -10.97 14.14
CA GLN A 274 6.34 -11.32 14.44
C GLN A 274 5.69 -12.09 13.29
N ALA A 275 5.89 -11.66 12.04
CA ALA A 275 5.36 -12.34 10.85
C ALA A 275 5.87 -13.80 10.75
N GLY A 276 7.14 -14.04 11.10
CA GLY A 276 7.75 -15.38 11.11
C GLY A 276 7.19 -16.32 12.20
N MET A 277 6.44 -15.80 13.17
CA MET A 277 5.76 -16.57 14.21
C MET A 277 4.26 -16.69 13.94
N THR A 278 3.61 -15.56 13.66
CA THR A 278 2.14 -15.43 13.56
C THR A 278 1.56 -15.94 12.24
N TYR A 279 2.34 -16.05 11.16
CA TYR A 279 1.85 -16.59 9.88
C TYR A 279 2.13 -18.08 9.67
N ARG A 280 2.77 -18.77 10.62
CA ARG A 280 3.00 -20.22 10.52
C ARG A 280 1.67 -21.00 10.41
N PRO A 281 1.63 -22.21 9.85
CA PRO A 281 2.68 -22.85 9.05
C PRO A 281 2.86 -22.16 7.69
N VAL A 282 3.98 -22.44 7.02
CA VAL A 282 4.21 -21.97 5.64
C VAL A 282 3.24 -22.66 4.69
N ARG A 283 2.64 -21.88 3.79
CA ARG A 283 1.71 -22.34 2.75
C ARG A 283 2.11 -21.78 1.40
N GLU A 284 2.34 -22.64 0.41
CA GLU A 284 2.78 -22.27 -0.93
C GLU A 284 1.65 -22.47 -1.96
N ARG A 285 1.50 -21.55 -2.92
CA ARG A 285 0.72 -21.78 -4.14
C ARG A 285 1.49 -22.66 -5.11
N LYS A 286 0.80 -23.34 -6.03
CA LYS A 286 1.44 -24.05 -7.14
C LYS A 286 2.04 -23.08 -8.15
N ALA A 287 3.19 -23.43 -8.70
CA ALA A 287 3.86 -22.61 -9.69
C ALA A 287 3.01 -22.40 -10.95
N GLU A 288 2.25 -23.42 -11.38
CA GLU A 288 1.34 -23.28 -12.53
C GLU A 288 0.19 -22.31 -12.25
N ASP A 289 -0.38 -22.35 -11.03
CA ASP A 289 -1.44 -21.44 -10.61
C ASP A 289 -0.93 -20.00 -10.59
N VAL A 290 0.28 -19.77 -10.07
CA VAL A 290 0.91 -18.43 -10.04
C VAL A 290 1.17 -17.93 -11.46
N ALA A 291 1.73 -18.75 -12.35
CA ALA A 291 1.99 -18.35 -13.74
C ALA A 291 0.68 -18.00 -14.47
N SER A 292 -0.38 -18.80 -14.26
CA SER A 292 -1.73 -18.54 -14.79
C SER A 292 -2.32 -17.23 -14.26
N ILE A 293 -2.19 -16.99 -12.94
CA ILE A 293 -2.61 -15.73 -12.31
C ILE A 293 -1.89 -14.54 -12.92
N ILE A 294 -0.58 -14.63 -13.15
CA ILE A 294 0.19 -13.53 -13.73
C ILE A 294 -0.24 -13.26 -15.17
N SER A 295 -0.29 -14.31 -16.01
CA SER A 295 -0.67 -14.18 -17.42
C SER A 295 -2.05 -13.53 -17.58
N ARG A 296 -3.05 -14.02 -16.83
CA ARG A 296 -4.39 -13.43 -16.85
C ARG A 296 -4.43 -12.04 -16.20
N GLY A 297 -3.78 -11.88 -15.04
CA GLY A 297 -3.81 -10.65 -14.25
C GLY A 297 -3.22 -9.45 -14.99
N VAL A 298 -2.13 -9.63 -15.74
CA VAL A 298 -1.56 -8.60 -16.61
C VAL A 298 -2.58 -8.14 -17.65
N GLY A 299 -3.26 -9.07 -18.32
CA GLY A 299 -4.26 -8.76 -19.34
C GLY A 299 -5.49 -8.04 -18.79
N GLU A 300 -5.99 -8.45 -17.62
CA GLU A 300 -7.20 -7.88 -17.00
C GLU A 300 -6.94 -6.50 -16.36
N THR A 301 -5.72 -6.26 -15.86
CA THR A 301 -5.39 -5.02 -15.12
C THR A 301 -4.66 -3.98 -15.96
N GLY A 302 -3.86 -4.43 -16.93
CA GLY A 302 -2.95 -3.59 -17.70
C GLY A 302 -1.66 -3.20 -16.97
N PHE A 303 -1.35 -3.80 -15.81
CA PHE A 303 -0.05 -3.60 -15.15
C PHE A 303 1.11 -4.08 -16.03
N ASP A 304 2.22 -3.35 -15.98
CA ASP A 304 3.45 -3.67 -16.69
C ASP A 304 4.59 -4.13 -15.78
N ASP A 305 4.35 -4.20 -14.47
CA ASP A 305 5.24 -4.77 -13.47
C ASP A 305 4.49 -5.78 -12.58
N VAL A 306 5.16 -6.89 -12.28
CA VAL A 306 4.67 -7.98 -11.44
C VAL A 306 5.62 -8.17 -10.27
N THR A 307 5.08 -8.32 -9.06
CA THR A 307 5.85 -8.73 -7.89
C THR A 307 5.36 -10.06 -7.38
N LEU A 308 6.30 -10.98 -7.16
CA LEU A 308 6.05 -12.21 -6.40
C LEU A 308 6.13 -11.86 -4.90
N ALA A 309 4.97 -11.72 -4.27
CA ALA A 309 4.84 -11.29 -2.89
C ALA A 309 5.01 -12.48 -1.93
N SER A 310 5.98 -12.36 -1.01
CA SER A 310 6.10 -13.21 0.17
C SER A 310 7.10 -12.65 1.18
N LEU A 311 7.21 -13.33 2.33
CA LEU A 311 8.21 -12.99 3.35
C LEU A 311 9.63 -13.41 2.94
N SER A 312 9.78 -14.37 2.04
CA SER A 312 11.08 -14.88 1.58
C SER A 312 10.91 -15.64 0.26
N SER A 313 10.93 -14.91 -0.87
CA SER A 313 10.64 -15.48 -2.19
C SER A 313 11.67 -16.53 -2.61
N GLY A 314 12.90 -16.41 -2.14
CA GLY A 314 13.95 -17.39 -2.42
C GLY A 314 13.77 -18.72 -1.69
N ASP A 315 12.95 -18.78 -0.63
CA ASP A 315 12.64 -20.05 0.04
C ASP A 315 11.49 -20.78 -0.65
N TYR A 316 10.78 -20.17 -1.60
CA TYR A 316 9.66 -20.79 -2.29
C TYR A 316 10.12 -22.02 -3.07
N GLY A 317 9.46 -23.17 -2.86
CA GLY A 317 9.93 -24.48 -3.32
C GLY A 317 10.20 -24.59 -4.83
N SER A 318 9.51 -23.80 -5.66
CA SER A 318 9.62 -23.82 -7.13
C SER A 318 10.07 -22.47 -7.72
N ILE A 319 10.88 -21.69 -7.00
CA ILE A 319 11.21 -20.31 -7.40
C ILE A 319 11.92 -20.22 -8.76
N GLU A 320 12.90 -21.08 -9.03
CA GLU A 320 13.65 -21.03 -10.29
C GLU A 320 12.75 -21.28 -11.50
N GLN A 321 11.86 -22.27 -11.40
CA GLN A 321 10.93 -22.59 -12.48
C GLN A 321 9.88 -21.53 -12.66
N LEU A 322 9.32 -21.02 -11.56
CA LEU A 322 8.32 -19.97 -11.62
C LEU A 322 8.91 -18.73 -12.29
N VAL A 323 10.10 -18.29 -11.88
CA VAL A 323 10.76 -17.13 -12.48
C VAL A 323 11.08 -17.41 -13.94
N THR A 324 11.68 -18.56 -14.28
CA THR A 324 11.99 -18.91 -15.67
C THR A 324 10.74 -18.90 -16.55
N ARG A 325 9.65 -19.51 -16.07
CA ARG A 325 8.38 -19.60 -16.78
C ARG A 325 7.76 -18.23 -16.99
N VAL A 326 7.60 -17.45 -15.92
CA VAL A 326 7.00 -16.12 -15.97
C VAL A 326 7.83 -15.22 -16.88
N MET A 327 9.16 -15.26 -16.78
CA MET A 327 10.04 -14.45 -17.62
C MET A 327 9.92 -14.80 -19.11
N ASN A 328 9.78 -16.08 -19.45
CA ASN A 328 9.58 -16.51 -20.83
C ASN A 328 8.20 -16.11 -21.38
N ASP A 329 7.15 -16.22 -20.55
CA ASP A 329 5.79 -15.85 -20.95
C ASP A 329 5.63 -14.32 -21.05
N SER A 330 6.21 -13.56 -20.12
CA SER A 330 6.13 -12.09 -20.01
C SER A 330 6.97 -11.31 -21.04
N GLU A 331 7.89 -11.96 -21.75
CA GLU A 331 8.76 -11.29 -22.74
C GLU A 331 7.96 -10.71 -23.93
N LYS A 332 6.89 -11.40 -24.34
CA LYS A 332 6.02 -10.95 -25.43
C LYS A 332 5.22 -9.71 -25.05
N ASP A 333 4.84 -9.61 -23.78
CA ASP A 333 3.94 -8.58 -23.26
C ASP A 333 4.68 -7.39 -22.64
N MET A 334 6.02 -7.38 -22.71
CA MET A 334 6.87 -6.31 -22.17
C MET A 334 6.56 -6.02 -20.69
N VAL A 335 6.46 -7.08 -19.87
CA VAL A 335 6.18 -6.99 -18.43
C VAL A 335 7.46 -7.24 -17.63
N SER A 336 7.74 -6.38 -16.65
CA SER A 336 8.82 -6.60 -15.69
C SER A 336 8.38 -7.50 -14.55
N VAL A 337 9.32 -8.30 -14.04
CA VAL A 337 9.10 -9.17 -12.87
C VAL A 337 10.11 -8.77 -11.80
N SER A 338 9.63 -8.49 -10.60
CA SER A 338 10.46 -8.10 -9.45
C SER A 338 10.34 -9.10 -8.29
N LEU A 339 11.49 -9.37 -7.66
CA LEU A 339 11.63 -10.26 -6.51
C LEU A 339 12.12 -9.43 -5.30
N PRO A 340 11.22 -8.83 -4.52
CA PRO A 340 11.61 -7.88 -3.47
C PRO A 340 12.31 -8.52 -2.26
N SER A 341 12.15 -9.83 -2.05
CA SER A 341 12.52 -10.53 -0.80
C SER A 341 13.40 -11.77 -1.05
N LEU A 342 14.57 -11.59 -1.68
CA LEU A 342 15.55 -12.67 -1.86
C LEU A 342 16.48 -12.76 -0.65
N ARG A 343 16.63 -13.96 -0.08
CA ARG A 343 17.66 -14.24 0.92
C ARG A 343 18.99 -14.47 0.22
N SER A 344 20.08 -14.07 0.85
CA SER A 344 21.42 -14.18 0.29
C SER A 344 21.86 -15.62 0.01
N GLY A 345 21.33 -16.61 0.76
CA GLY A 345 21.65 -18.03 0.54
C GLY A 345 20.89 -18.73 -0.59
N THR A 346 19.85 -18.12 -1.17
CA THR A 346 18.96 -18.78 -2.16
C THR A 346 19.16 -18.30 -3.59
N LEU A 347 20.24 -17.54 -3.83
CA LEU A 347 20.54 -16.95 -5.12
C LEU A 347 21.46 -17.86 -5.96
N THR A 348 20.86 -18.67 -6.82
CA THR A 348 21.58 -19.50 -7.81
C THR A 348 22.01 -18.68 -9.02
N GLU A 349 23.06 -19.11 -9.71
CA GLU A 349 23.53 -18.44 -10.95
C GLU A 349 22.42 -18.36 -12.01
N GLU A 350 21.58 -19.39 -12.08
CA GLU A 350 20.43 -19.43 -12.97
C GLU A 350 19.42 -18.33 -12.64
N LEU A 351 19.06 -18.18 -11.36
CA LEU A 351 18.13 -17.13 -10.93
C LEU A 351 18.69 -15.73 -11.21
N ILE A 352 19.99 -15.51 -10.98
CA ILE A 352 20.68 -14.25 -11.32
C ILE A 352 20.56 -13.98 -12.82
N ARG A 353 20.82 -14.99 -13.66
CA ARG A 353 20.72 -14.89 -15.11
C ARG A 353 19.32 -14.54 -15.56
N GLN A 354 18.29 -15.19 -15.00
CA GLN A 354 16.89 -14.91 -15.34
C GLN A 354 16.47 -13.49 -14.90
N VAL A 355 16.75 -13.10 -13.66
CA VAL A 355 16.38 -11.77 -13.14
C VAL A 355 17.15 -10.65 -13.86
N SER A 356 18.35 -10.92 -14.36
CA SER A 356 19.13 -9.96 -15.16
C SER A 356 18.54 -9.66 -16.54
N ARG A 357 17.58 -10.48 -17.03
CA ARG A 357 16.86 -10.21 -18.29
C ARG A 357 15.87 -9.05 -18.16
N VAL A 358 15.46 -8.70 -16.95
CA VAL A 358 14.56 -7.57 -16.65
C VAL A 358 15.32 -6.44 -15.97
N ARG A 359 14.60 -5.36 -15.66
CA ARG A 359 15.16 -4.18 -14.98
C ARG A 359 15.92 -4.56 -13.71
N GLN A 360 17.23 -4.36 -13.75
CA GLN A 360 18.08 -4.44 -12.57
C GLN A 360 17.84 -3.20 -11.69
N THR A 361 16.85 -3.28 -10.79
CA THR A 361 16.82 -2.40 -9.62
C THR A 361 17.91 -2.80 -8.63
N GLY A 362 18.27 -1.93 -7.69
CA GLY A 362 19.29 -2.28 -6.70
C GLY A 362 18.92 -3.55 -5.92
N PHE A 363 19.87 -4.48 -5.79
CA PHE A 363 19.66 -5.77 -5.14
C PHE A 363 19.68 -5.62 -3.61
N THR A 364 18.82 -6.33 -2.89
CA THR A 364 18.70 -6.23 -1.43
C THR A 364 19.28 -7.46 -0.74
N ILE A 365 20.15 -7.25 0.25
CA ILE A 365 20.58 -8.28 1.21
C ILE A 365 20.13 -7.87 2.62
N THR A 366 19.34 -8.70 3.29
CA THR A 366 18.91 -8.48 4.67
C THR A 366 19.89 -9.16 5.65
N ALA A 367 20.94 -8.45 6.05
CA ALA A 367 21.90 -8.96 7.03
C ALA A 367 21.38 -8.84 8.47
N GLU A 368 20.60 -7.79 8.76
CA GLU A 368 19.95 -7.43 10.03
C GLU A 368 20.88 -7.13 11.20
N ALA A 369 22.04 -7.79 11.30
CA ALA A 369 23.07 -7.50 12.29
C ALA A 369 24.47 -7.52 11.64
N GLY A 370 25.36 -6.70 12.19
CA GLY A 370 26.72 -6.50 11.67
C GLY A 370 27.65 -7.69 11.93
N SER A 371 27.58 -8.30 13.11
CA SER A 371 28.44 -9.42 13.50
C SER A 371 27.75 -10.78 13.35
N GLN A 372 28.56 -11.84 13.16
CA GLN A 372 28.07 -13.21 13.18
C GLN A 372 27.41 -13.57 14.53
N ARG A 373 28.00 -13.10 15.63
CA ARG A 373 27.50 -13.33 16.98
C ARG A 373 26.06 -12.84 17.13
N LEU A 374 25.80 -11.59 16.76
CA LEU A 374 24.47 -10.99 16.91
C LEU A 374 23.47 -11.59 15.91
N ARG A 375 23.92 -11.96 14.69
CA ARG A 375 23.09 -12.77 13.77
C ARG A 375 22.66 -14.10 14.38
N ASN A 376 23.56 -14.80 15.08
CA ASN A 376 23.20 -16.04 15.80
C ASN A 376 22.20 -15.78 16.93
N VAL A 377 22.36 -14.68 17.69
CA VAL A 377 21.42 -14.27 18.76
C VAL A 377 20.02 -14.02 18.22
N ILE A 378 19.88 -13.33 17.08
CA ILE A 378 18.57 -13.09 16.47
C ILE A 378 18.06 -14.27 15.63
N ASN A 379 18.84 -15.35 15.56
CA ASN A 379 18.60 -16.55 14.75
C ASN A 379 18.51 -16.27 13.24
N LYS A 380 19.32 -15.33 12.75
CA LYS A 380 19.52 -15.09 11.32
C LYS A 380 20.60 -16.04 10.81
N LYS A 381 20.18 -17.05 10.05
CA LYS A 381 21.03 -18.14 9.54
C LYS A 381 21.77 -17.71 8.29
N ILE A 382 22.70 -16.78 8.45
CA ILE A 382 23.58 -16.36 7.38
C ILE A 382 24.97 -15.99 7.91
N SER A 383 26.00 -16.48 7.24
CA SER A 383 27.39 -16.19 7.58
C SER A 383 27.91 -14.90 6.95
N ASP A 384 29.02 -14.35 7.48
CA ASP A 384 29.71 -13.24 6.81
C ASP A 384 30.19 -13.66 5.41
N GLU A 385 30.67 -14.90 5.27
CA GLU A 385 31.15 -15.46 4.01
C GLU A 385 30.02 -15.53 2.98
N GLU A 386 28.84 -16.02 3.36
CA GLU A 386 27.66 -16.08 2.48
C GLU A 386 27.21 -14.69 2.03
N ILE A 387 27.26 -13.68 2.91
CA ILE A 387 26.94 -12.29 2.54
C ILE A 387 27.92 -11.77 1.48
N ILE A 388 29.22 -11.98 1.68
CA ILE A 388 30.26 -11.53 0.76
C ILE A 388 30.16 -12.28 -0.59
N GLU A 389 29.96 -13.60 -0.55
CA GLU A 389 29.77 -14.41 -1.75
C GLU A 389 28.54 -13.97 -2.55
N THR A 390 27.42 -13.74 -1.87
CA THR A 390 26.20 -13.21 -2.52
C THR A 390 26.49 -11.87 -3.19
N ALA A 391 27.18 -10.96 -2.49
CA ALA A 391 27.52 -9.65 -3.04
C ALA A 391 28.43 -9.75 -4.27
N LEU A 392 29.36 -10.71 -4.30
CA LEU A 392 30.18 -11.00 -5.49
C LEU A 392 29.33 -11.52 -6.64
N ARG A 393 28.48 -12.52 -6.42
CA ARG A 393 27.56 -13.06 -7.44
C ARG A 393 26.63 -11.99 -8.03
N VAL A 394 26.11 -11.11 -7.17
CA VAL A 394 25.29 -9.96 -7.58
C VAL A 394 26.09 -8.96 -8.43
N LEU A 395 27.36 -8.71 -8.08
CA LEU A 395 28.22 -7.82 -8.85
C LEU A 395 28.57 -8.43 -10.23
N ALA A 396 28.85 -9.73 -10.27
CA ALA A 396 29.07 -10.53 -11.49
C ALA A 396 27.84 -10.50 -12.40
N GLY A 397 26.64 -10.58 -11.81
CA GLY A 397 25.36 -10.47 -12.51
C GLY A 397 25.07 -9.08 -13.12
N GLY A 398 25.95 -8.08 -12.92
CA GLY A 398 25.83 -6.77 -13.55
C GLY A 398 25.23 -5.68 -12.66
N TRP A 399 24.75 -6.01 -11.46
CA TRP A 399 24.22 -4.99 -10.54
C TRP A 399 25.33 -4.02 -10.10
N ARG A 400 24.96 -2.74 -10.01
CA ARG A 400 25.85 -1.66 -9.54
C ARG A 400 25.34 -0.95 -8.29
N ILE A 401 24.12 -1.28 -7.86
CA ILE A 401 23.48 -0.75 -6.65
C ILE A 401 23.14 -1.92 -5.74
N LEU A 402 23.63 -1.86 -4.50
CA LEU A 402 23.28 -2.80 -3.44
C LEU A 402 22.49 -2.08 -2.35
N LYS A 403 21.56 -2.78 -1.70
CA LYS A 403 20.81 -2.34 -0.53
C LYS A 403 21.07 -3.33 0.60
N LEU A 404 21.45 -2.83 1.78
CA LEU A 404 21.69 -3.63 2.97
C LEU A 404 20.78 -3.14 4.08
N TYR A 405 20.12 -4.05 4.79
CA TYR A 405 19.27 -3.71 5.93
C TYR A 405 19.90 -4.21 7.24
N PHE A 406 19.97 -3.32 8.22
CA PHE A 406 20.46 -3.58 9.57
C PHE A 406 19.50 -3.01 10.62
N MET A 407 19.53 -3.62 11.81
CA MET A 407 18.88 -3.12 13.02
C MET A 407 19.94 -2.72 14.05
N ILE A 408 19.60 -1.75 14.89
CA ILE A 408 20.33 -1.42 16.12
C ILE A 408 19.43 -1.55 17.34
N GLY A 409 20.05 -1.79 18.49
CA GLY A 409 19.37 -2.01 19.77
C GLY A 409 18.76 -3.38 19.93
N LEU A 410 19.32 -4.37 19.23
CA LEU A 410 18.93 -5.77 19.40
C LEU A 410 19.32 -6.29 20.79
N PRO A 411 18.61 -7.31 21.34
CA PRO A 411 18.98 -7.91 22.61
C PRO A 411 20.42 -8.44 22.60
N THR A 412 21.17 -8.14 23.66
CA THR A 412 22.60 -8.47 23.84
C THR A 412 23.58 -7.75 22.91
N GLU A 413 23.15 -6.76 22.11
CA GLU A 413 24.03 -5.99 21.21
C GLU A 413 25.14 -5.26 21.98
N THR A 414 26.37 -5.37 21.49
CA THR A 414 27.56 -4.69 22.02
C THR A 414 28.10 -3.66 21.01
N ALA A 415 29.06 -2.84 21.45
CA ALA A 415 29.70 -1.86 20.57
C ALA A 415 30.41 -2.54 19.38
N GLU A 416 31.01 -3.70 19.59
CA GLU A 416 31.67 -4.49 18.55
C GLU A 416 30.69 -4.95 17.46
N ASP A 417 29.43 -5.24 17.81
CA ASP A 417 28.43 -5.62 16.80
C ASP A 417 28.03 -4.42 15.94
N VAL A 418 27.96 -3.23 16.54
CA VAL A 418 27.70 -1.96 15.83
C VAL A 418 28.86 -1.65 14.89
N ASP A 419 30.11 -1.84 15.34
CA ASP A 419 31.30 -1.73 14.49
C ASP A 419 31.32 -2.77 13.37
N GLY A 420 30.84 -3.98 13.64
CA GLY A 420 30.68 -5.04 12.65
C GLY A 420 29.84 -4.62 11.44
N ILE A 421 28.86 -3.72 11.62
CA ILE A 421 28.08 -3.16 10.50
C ILE A 421 29.02 -2.36 9.57
N LEU A 422 29.84 -1.47 10.14
CA LEU A 422 30.77 -0.65 9.36
C LEU A 422 31.82 -1.51 8.66
N GLU A 423 32.32 -2.54 9.33
CA GLU A 423 33.29 -3.48 8.77
C GLU A 423 32.72 -4.27 7.59
N LEU A 424 31.53 -4.86 7.75
CA LEU A 424 30.87 -5.63 6.70
C LEU A 424 30.61 -4.77 5.45
N VAL A 425 30.06 -3.55 5.65
CA VAL A 425 29.82 -2.63 4.52
C VAL A 425 31.14 -2.19 3.88
N ARG A 426 32.20 -1.98 4.66
CA ARG A 426 33.53 -1.65 4.13
C ARG A 426 34.08 -2.78 3.26
N LYS A 427 34.01 -4.04 3.73
CA LYS A 427 34.40 -5.22 2.95
C LYS A 427 33.64 -5.26 1.61
N ILE A 428 32.32 -5.11 1.65
CA ILE A 428 31.46 -5.09 0.44
C ILE A 428 31.85 -3.96 -0.53
N SER A 429 32.13 -2.75 -0.02
CA SER A 429 32.55 -1.61 -0.86
C SER A 429 33.87 -1.81 -1.59
N GLN A 430 34.70 -2.71 -1.07
CA GLN A 430 36.02 -3.05 -1.61
C GLN A 430 35.97 -4.18 -2.63
N LEU A 431 34.87 -4.94 -2.71
CA LEU A 431 34.70 -6.01 -3.69
C LEU A 431 34.87 -5.50 -5.13
N ARG A 432 35.47 -6.37 -5.95
CA ARG A 432 35.71 -6.14 -7.37
C ARG A 432 35.36 -7.41 -8.13
N GLU A 433 34.70 -7.25 -9.27
CA GLU A 433 34.39 -8.31 -10.21
C GLU A 433 34.48 -7.74 -11.63
N ASP A 434 35.24 -8.35 -12.53
CA ASP A 434 35.51 -7.84 -13.89
C ASP A 434 35.90 -6.35 -13.95
N GLY A 435 36.69 -5.90 -12.97
CA GLY A 435 37.10 -4.50 -12.83
C GLY A 435 35.99 -3.54 -12.36
N HIS A 436 34.77 -4.03 -12.17
CA HIS A 436 33.64 -3.28 -11.65
C HIS A 436 33.54 -3.36 -10.12
N LYS A 437 32.79 -2.42 -9.55
CA LYS A 437 32.44 -2.37 -8.12
C LYS A 437 31.03 -1.82 -7.97
N PHE A 438 30.44 -1.99 -6.79
CA PHE A 438 29.21 -1.27 -6.44
C PHE A 438 29.45 0.24 -6.48
N GLN A 439 28.61 0.93 -7.26
CA GLN A 439 28.62 2.39 -7.35
C GLN A 439 27.91 3.01 -6.14
N THR A 440 26.84 2.36 -5.69
CA THR A 440 26.05 2.78 -4.53
C THR A 440 25.72 1.58 -3.64
N ILE A 441 25.95 1.73 -2.34
CA ILE A 441 25.51 0.79 -1.29
C ILE A 441 24.56 1.56 -0.38
N ASN A 442 23.26 1.33 -0.51
CA ASN A 442 22.28 1.95 0.37
C ASN A 442 22.14 1.11 1.63
N VAL A 443 22.41 1.69 2.79
CA VAL A 443 22.31 1.02 4.09
C VAL A 443 21.05 1.52 4.78
N GLY A 444 20.02 0.67 4.85
CA GLY A 444 18.82 0.90 5.65
C GLY A 444 19.07 0.53 7.10
N MET A 445 18.77 1.44 8.01
CA MET A 445 18.95 1.28 9.45
C MET A 445 17.61 1.46 10.17
N SER A 446 17.15 0.42 10.87
CA SER A 446 15.98 0.47 11.74
C SER A 446 16.35 0.24 13.21
N GLN A 447 15.44 0.61 14.11
CA GLN A 447 15.57 0.34 15.53
C GLN A 447 14.81 -0.96 15.84
N PHE A 448 15.34 -1.77 16.74
CA PHE A 448 14.62 -2.95 17.21
C PHE A 448 13.39 -2.53 18.03
N VAL A 449 12.22 -2.99 17.58
CA VAL A 449 10.94 -2.84 18.30
C VAL A 449 10.49 -4.22 18.76
N PRO A 450 10.40 -4.50 20.07
CA PRO A 450 9.89 -5.79 20.56
C PRO A 450 8.41 -5.95 20.21
N LYS A 451 8.09 -7.02 19.46
CA LYS A 451 6.72 -7.32 19.03
C LYS A 451 6.10 -8.48 19.80
N ALA A 452 4.79 -8.43 20.01
CA ALA A 452 4.01 -9.52 20.61
C ALA A 452 4.18 -10.84 19.85
N HIS A 453 4.12 -11.96 20.58
CA HIS A 453 4.24 -13.33 20.05
C HIS A 453 5.60 -13.65 19.40
N THR A 454 6.66 -12.93 19.79
CA THR A 454 8.04 -13.23 19.39
C THR A 454 8.85 -13.74 20.59
N PRO A 455 9.95 -14.49 20.38
CA PRO A 455 10.88 -14.81 21.46
C PRO A 455 11.39 -13.56 22.21
N PHE A 456 11.51 -12.41 21.53
CA PHE A 456 11.94 -11.16 22.15
C PHE A 456 10.82 -10.29 22.76
N GLN A 457 9.59 -10.80 22.87
CA GLN A 457 8.48 -10.03 23.48
C GLN A 457 8.72 -9.65 24.96
N TRP A 458 9.64 -10.36 25.64
CA TRP A 458 10.06 -10.06 27.01
C TRP A 458 11.27 -9.11 27.10
N ALA A 459 12.02 -8.95 26.02
CA ALA A 459 13.22 -8.11 26.00
C ALA A 459 12.84 -6.62 26.05
N PRO A 460 13.64 -5.76 26.70
CA PRO A 460 13.43 -4.31 26.66
C PRO A 460 13.68 -3.76 25.25
N MET A 461 13.02 -2.66 24.90
CA MET A 461 13.51 -1.78 23.84
C MET A 461 14.66 -0.95 24.40
N GLU A 462 15.67 -0.64 23.58
CA GLU A 462 16.76 0.23 24.01
C GLU A 462 16.29 1.70 24.11
N SER A 463 16.92 2.50 24.99
CA SER A 463 16.54 3.90 25.19
C SER A 463 16.79 4.76 23.94
N MET A 464 15.94 5.78 23.75
CA MET A 464 16.09 6.73 22.64
C MET A 464 17.47 7.39 22.62
N GLU A 465 18.02 7.74 23.78
CA GLU A 465 19.34 8.36 23.90
C GLU A 465 20.44 7.46 23.32
N SER A 466 20.45 6.18 23.69
CA SER A 466 21.43 5.22 23.18
C SER A 466 21.27 4.99 21.67
N LEU A 467 20.03 4.81 21.20
CA LEU A 467 19.73 4.61 19.79
C LEU A 467 20.14 5.83 18.94
N LEU A 468 19.90 7.05 19.41
CA LEU A 468 20.35 8.28 18.77
C LEU A 468 21.88 8.38 18.74
N SER A 469 22.55 8.02 19.83
CA SER A 469 24.02 7.98 19.91
C SER A 469 24.60 6.99 18.88
N LYS A 470 24.08 5.76 18.80
CA LYS A 470 24.48 4.75 17.82
C LYS A 470 24.22 5.22 16.38
N LYS A 471 23.04 5.79 16.11
CA LYS A 471 22.69 6.35 14.79
C LYS A 471 23.65 7.46 14.38
N LYS A 472 24.00 8.37 15.30
CA LYS A 472 24.99 9.42 15.07
C LYS A 472 26.36 8.83 14.75
N TYR A 473 26.85 7.92 15.60
CA TYR A 473 28.12 7.23 15.42
C TYR A 473 28.24 6.55 14.05
N LEU A 474 27.23 5.77 13.68
CA LEU A 474 27.17 5.10 12.37
C LEU A 474 27.15 6.12 11.23
N SER A 475 26.32 7.17 11.33
CA SER A 475 26.22 8.19 10.27
C SER A 475 27.55 8.91 10.00
N GLU A 476 28.32 9.21 11.05
CA GLU A 476 29.61 9.89 10.95
C GLU A 476 30.66 8.99 10.31
N ASN A 477 30.64 7.69 10.64
CA ASN A 477 31.60 6.72 10.11
C ASN A 477 31.25 6.24 8.69
N PHE A 478 29.97 6.14 8.33
CA PHE A 478 29.55 5.77 6.97
C PHE A 478 30.01 6.78 5.91
N ARG A 479 30.16 8.07 6.27
CA ARG A 479 30.71 9.10 5.36
C ARG A 479 32.12 8.77 4.88
N ARG A 480 32.87 7.94 5.62
CA ARG A 480 34.23 7.49 5.27
C ARG A 480 34.24 6.27 4.35
N ILE A 481 33.09 5.63 4.12
CA ILE A 481 32.97 4.46 3.25
C ILE A 481 32.48 4.90 1.87
N ARG A 482 33.36 4.80 0.86
CA ARG A 482 33.07 5.27 -0.50
C ARG A 482 31.88 4.53 -1.11
N GLY A 483 30.87 5.26 -1.55
CA GLY A 483 29.66 4.72 -2.19
C GLY A 483 28.57 4.28 -1.22
N ALA A 484 28.84 4.23 0.09
CA ALA A 484 27.83 3.90 1.09
C ALA A 484 26.95 5.10 1.43
N LYS A 485 25.64 4.87 1.55
CA LYS A 485 24.64 5.88 1.92
C LYS A 485 23.71 5.31 2.98
N MET A 486 23.78 5.84 4.20
CA MET A 486 22.88 5.43 5.27
C MET A 486 21.53 6.17 5.14
N LYS A 487 20.44 5.42 5.29
CA LYS A 487 19.07 5.92 5.49
C LYS A 487 18.45 5.16 6.65
N GLY A 488 17.55 5.77 7.40
CA GLY A 488 16.92 5.07 8.52
C GLY A 488 15.75 5.82 9.11
N HIS A 489 14.95 5.10 9.88
CA HIS A 489 13.77 5.61 10.57
C HIS A 489 14.15 6.59 11.68
N GLU A 490 13.22 7.46 12.04
CA GLU A 490 13.31 8.34 13.21
C GLU A 490 13.16 7.51 14.48
N VAL A 491 14.04 7.75 15.46
CA VAL A 491 14.11 6.91 16.67
C VAL A 491 12.86 7.11 17.51
N GLU A 492 12.34 8.33 17.50
CA GLU A 492 11.17 8.80 18.20
C GLU A 492 9.90 8.07 17.74
N MET A 493 9.74 7.82 16.43
CA MET A 493 8.62 7.06 15.89
C MET A 493 8.69 5.60 16.34
N SER A 494 9.86 4.96 16.23
CA SER A 494 10.05 3.58 16.70
C SER A 494 9.85 3.44 18.21
N TYR A 495 10.17 4.48 18.99
CA TYR A 495 9.89 4.48 20.43
C TYR A 495 8.39 4.44 20.71
N ILE A 496 7.60 5.29 20.06
CA ILE A 496 6.13 5.26 20.18
C ILE A 496 5.56 3.92 19.68
N GLU A 497 6.08 3.40 18.57
CA GLU A 497 5.73 2.06 18.08
C GLU A 497 6.01 0.98 19.13
N GLY A 498 7.16 1.04 19.82
CA GLY A 498 7.53 0.11 20.90
C GLY A 498 6.65 0.22 22.13
N VAL A 499 6.20 1.43 22.49
CA VAL A 499 5.23 1.64 23.58
C VAL A 499 3.93 0.92 23.25
N PHE A 500 3.38 1.15 22.06
CA PHE A 500 2.09 0.57 21.67
C PHE A 500 2.18 -0.92 21.36
N SER A 501 3.26 -1.38 20.71
CA SER A 501 3.39 -2.80 20.37
C SER A 501 3.42 -3.69 21.61
N ARG A 502 3.95 -3.15 22.71
CA ARG A 502 3.99 -3.83 24.02
C ARG A 502 2.87 -3.40 24.95
N GLY A 503 2.06 -2.43 24.57
CA GLY A 503 1.09 -1.73 25.41
C GLY A 503 -0.07 -2.58 25.91
N ASP A 504 -0.78 -2.06 26.90
CA ASP A 504 -2.03 -2.63 27.44
C ASP A 504 -3.23 -1.68 27.28
N ARG A 505 -4.41 -2.09 27.79
CA ARG A 505 -5.68 -1.38 27.59
C ARG A 505 -5.64 0.09 28.00
N ARG A 506 -4.85 0.44 29.02
CA ARG A 506 -4.77 1.80 29.56
C ARG A 506 -4.28 2.81 28.50
N LEU A 507 -3.51 2.34 27.51
CA LEU A 507 -3.04 3.18 26.41
C LEU A 507 -4.15 3.65 25.47
N SER A 508 -5.36 3.05 25.51
CA SER A 508 -6.49 3.54 24.71
C SER A 508 -6.82 5.00 25.03
N GLU A 509 -6.74 5.41 26.30
CA GLU A 509 -6.97 6.82 26.67
C GLU A 509 -5.86 7.75 26.15
N VAL A 510 -4.61 7.27 26.07
CA VAL A 510 -3.49 8.03 25.50
C VAL A 510 -3.69 8.25 24.00
N VAL A 511 -4.08 7.21 23.26
CA VAL A 511 -4.41 7.33 21.83
C VAL A 511 -5.52 8.36 21.62
N LEU A 512 -6.58 8.31 22.44
CA LEU A 512 -7.68 9.28 22.37
C LEU A 512 -7.21 10.70 22.69
N SER A 513 -6.38 10.89 23.72
CA SER A 513 -5.83 12.19 24.09
C SER A 513 -4.93 12.76 22.99
N ALA A 514 -4.00 11.96 22.45
CA ALA A 514 -3.11 12.36 21.36
C ALA A 514 -3.90 12.75 20.10
N TYR A 515 -4.92 11.96 19.73
CA TYR A 515 -5.84 12.29 18.64
C TYR A 515 -6.53 13.65 18.85
N LYS A 516 -7.02 13.93 20.06
CA LYS A 516 -7.68 15.21 20.41
C LYS A 516 -6.71 16.39 20.37
N LYS A 517 -5.43 16.18 20.71
CA LYS A 517 -4.37 17.19 20.62
C LYS A 517 -3.91 17.47 19.19
N GLY A 518 -4.24 16.59 18.25
CA GLY A 518 -4.00 16.79 16.83
C GLY A 518 -2.95 15.88 16.21
N CYS A 519 -2.48 14.82 16.90
CA CYS A 519 -1.63 13.80 16.27
C CYS A 519 -2.37 13.15 15.09
N ARG A 520 -1.72 13.14 13.93
CA ARG A 520 -2.22 12.55 12.68
C ARG A 520 -1.02 12.03 11.89
N LEU A 521 -1.27 10.99 11.11
CA LEU A 521 -0.34 10.34 10.19
C LEU A 521 1.00 10.08 10.89
N ASP A 522 0.95 9.50 12.09
CA ASP A 522 2.13 9.30 12.94
C ASP A 522 3.16 8.33 12.33
N GLY A 523 2.81 7.63 11.23
CA GLY A 523 3.71 6.87 10.37
C GLY A 523 4.57 7.70 9.40
N TRP A 524 4.33 9.01 9.31
CA TRP A 524 4.99 9.94 8.39
C TRP A 524 5.77 11.00 9.17
N GLY A 525 7.11 11.02 9.02
CA GLY A 525 7.99 11.89 9.82
C GLY A 525 7.67 13.39 9.73
N GLU A 526 7.09 13.84 8.62
CA GLU A 526 6.67 15.25 8.45
C GLU A 526 5.43 15.65 9.26
N TYR A 527 4.63 14.68 9.71
CA TYR A 527 3.43 14.88 10.51
C TYR A 527 3.59 14.42 11.96
N PHE A 528 4.60 13.60 12.25
CA PHE A 528 4.82 13.03 13.57
C PHE A 528 5.15 14.09 14.64
N ARG A 529 4.46 14.02 15.78
CA ARG A 529 4.55 15.01 16.87
C ARG A 529 4.76 14.37 18.23
N LEU A 530 6.02 14.04 18.54
CA LEU A 530 6.40 13.44 19.83
C LEU A 530 6.01 14.31 21.04
N ASP A 531 6.06 15.63 20.90
CA ASP A 531 5.68 16.57 21.94
C ASP A 531 4.21 16.40 22.36
N LEU A 532 3.29 16.25 21.40
CA LEU A 532 1.87 16.00 21.68
C LEU A 532 1.64 14.61 22.30
N TRP A 533 2.40 13.60 21.87
CA TRP A 533 2.37 12.29 22.51
C TRP A 533 2.80 12.36 23.98
N ARG A 534 3.89 13.08 24.30
CA ARG A 534 4.35 13.27 25.68
C ARG A 534 3.30 13.98 26.53
N GLU A 535 2.63 15.00 25.99
CA GLU A 535 1.52 15.64 26.67
C GLU A 535 0.35 14.68 26.93
N ALA A 536 0.01 13.83 25.97
CA ALA A 536 -1.05 12.83 26.11
C ALA A 536 -0.73 11.79 27.21
N PHE A 537 0.52 11.30 27.24
CA PHE A 537 0.98 10.41 28.32
C PHE A 537 0.89 11.09 29.69
N ALA A 538 1.34 12.34 29.79
CA ALA A 538 1.29 13.11 31.04
C ALA A 538 -0.16 13.35 31.51
N GLU A 539 -1.07 13.70 30.59
CA GLU A 539 -2.49 13.90 30.88
C GLU A 539 -3.17 12.62 31.38
N CYS A 540 -2.80 11.46 30.83
CA CYS A 540 -3.30 10.17 31.26
C CYS A 540 -2.59 9.61 32.51
N GLY A 541 -1.54 10.27 33.00
CA GLY A 541 -0.75 9.81 34.15
C GLY A 541 -0.01 8.49 33.90
N LEU A 542 0.38 8.21 32.65
CA LEU A 542 1.07 6.98 32.25
C LEU A 542 2.50 7.29 31.81
N ASN A 543 3.45 6.49 32.28
CA ASN A 543 4.84 6.59 31.86
C ASN A 543 5.10 5.66 30.66
N PRO A 544 5.42 6.19 29.46
CA PRO A 544 5.68 5.36 28.27
C PRO A 544 6.86 4.39 28.45
N ASP A 545 7.86 4.73 29.27
CA ASP A 545 9.04 3.89 29.49
C ASP A 545 8.70 2.56 30.19
N GLU A 546 7.64 2.53 31.00
CA GLU A 546 7.18 1.32 31.69
C GLU A 546 6.69 0.24 30.71
N PHE A 547 6.26 0.65 29.51
CA PHE A 547 5.80 -0.23 28.45
C PHE A 547 6.95 -0.63 27.52
N ALA A 548 7.76 0.33 27.07
CA ALA A 548 8.77 0.11 26.03
C ALA A 548 10.11 -0.40 26.58
N LEU A 549 10.64 0.21 27.63
CA LEU A 549 12.03 0.02 28.09
C LEU A 549 12.18 -1.05 29.17
N ARG A 550 11.07 -1.51 29.76
CA ARG A 550 11.10 -2.51 30.83
C ARG A 550 11.33 -3.92 30.29
N GLU A 551 12.28 -4.65 30.89
CA GLU A 551 12.37 -6.11 30.73
C GLU A 551 11.21 -6.79 31.48
N ARG A 552 10.51 -7.71 30.81
CA ARG A 552 9.37 -8.43 31.39
C ARG A 552 9.82 -9.79 31.91
N ASP A 553 9.27 -10.18 33.06
CA ASP A 553 9.53 -11.52 33.59
C ASP A 553 8.87 -12.59 32.70
N ALA A 554 9.50 -13.75 32.58
CA ALA A 554 8.99 -14.85 31.77
C ALA A 554 7.63 -15.38 32.26
N ALA A 555 7.35 -15.26 33.56
CA ALA A 555 6.10 -15.65 34.21
C ALA A 555 5.04 -14.53 34.21
N GLU A 556 5.39 -13.31 33.77
CA GLU A 556 4.46 -12.19 33.70
C GLU A 556 3.29 -12.50 32.75
N THR A 557 2.09 -12.08 33.13
CA THR A 557 0.90 -12.08 32.27
C THR A 557 1.05 -10.96 31.24
N LEU A 558 1.10 -11.33 29.95
CA LEU A 558 1.23 -10.37 28.87
C LEU A 558 -0.15 -9.87 28.41
N PRO A 559 -0.25 -8.63 27.87
CA PRO A 559 -1.53 -8.06 27.42
C PRO A 559 -2.28 -8.94 26.41
N TRP A 560 -1.57 -9.73 25.61
CA TRP A 560 -2.12 -10.62 24.57
C TRP A 560 -2.19 -12.11 24.99
N ASP A 561 -1.93 -12.47 26.26
CA ASP A 561 -1.92 -13.87 26.70
C ASP A 561 -3.31 -14.56 26.63
N TYR A 562 -4.38 -13.77 26.46
CA TYR A 562 -5.77 -14.24 26.46
C TYR A 562 -6.27 -14.79 25.11
N PHE A 563 -5.48 -14.80 24.04
CA PHE A 563 -5.78 -15.51 22.79
C PHE A 563 -4.60 -16.36 22.31
N ASP A 564 -4.85 -17.22 21.32
CA ASP A 564 -3.89 -18.21 20.83
C ASP A 564 -3.57 -18.03 19.35
N VAL A 565 -2.29 -17.82 19.04
CA VAL A 565 -1.75 -17.73 17.67
C VAL A 565 -1.15 -19.05 17.19
N GLY A 566 -1.29 -20.13 17.96
CA GLY A 566 -0.77 -21.47 17.68
C GLY A 566 0.68 -21.70 18.09
N VAL A 567 1.50 -20.65 18.20
CA VAL A 567 2.87 -20.76 18.73
C VAL A 567 2.84 -20.70 20.26
N SER A 568 3.35 -21.76 20.90
CA SER A 568 3.30 -21.91 22.35
C SER A 568 4.28 -20.99 23.09
N LYS A 569 3.85 -20.46 24.26
CA LYS A 569 4.71 -19.67 25.17
C LYS A 569 5.97 -20.45 25.59
N LYS A 570 5.87 -21.78 25.76
CA LYS A 570 7.00 -22.68 26.05
C LYS A 570 8.06 -22.65 24.95
N TYR A 571 7.66 -22.70 23.68
CA TYR A 571 8.57 -22.61 22.54
C TYR A 571 9.30 -21.26 22.51
N LEU A 572 8.55 -20.15 22.67
CA LEU A 572 9.11 -18.80 22.67
C LEU A 572 10.13 -18.59 23.80
N LEU A 573 9.83 -19.08 25.01
CA LEU A 573 10.76 -19.01 26.16
C LEU A 573 11.99 -19.91 26.01
N ARG A 574 11.88 -21.04 25.31
CA ARG A 574 13.05 -21.85 24.95
C ARG A 574 13.93 -21.05 24.00
N ASP A 575 13.36 -20.50 22.94
CA ASP A 575 14.12 -19.81 21.90
C ASP A 575 14.74 -18.48 22.40
N LEU A 576 14.10 -17.79 23.36
CA LEU A 576 14.70 -16.67 24.09
C LEU A 576 15.95 -17.10 24.89
N ARG A 577 15.94 -18.29 25.51
CA ARG A 577 17.11 -18.82 26.23
C ARG A 577 18.25 -19.14 25.26
N GLU A 578 17.94 -19.76 24.12
CA GLU A 578 18.94 -20.01 23.07
C GLU A 578 19.55 -18.70 22.56
N ALA A 579 18.74 -17.64 22.40
CA ALA A 579 19.22 -16.32 22.02
C ALA A 579 20.26 -15.76 23.00
N ARG A 580 19.97 -15.82 24.31
CA ARG A 580 20.88 -15.33 25.35
C ARG A 580 22.21 -16.11 25.36
N ASN A 581 22.19 -17.36 24.93
CA ASN A 581 23.38 -18.21 24.81
C ASN A 581 24.08 -18.10 23.44
N GLY A 582 23.55 -17.31 22.50
CA GLY A 582 24.07 -17.21 21.13
C GLY A 582 23.93 -18.50 20.31
N VAL A 583 23.04 -19.41 20.72
CA VAL A 583 22.82 -20.69 20.05
C VAL A 583 21.85 -20.50 18.88
N VAL A 584 22.22 -21.02 17.72
CA VAL A 584 21.39 -21.00 16.51
C VAL A 584 20.38 -22.14 16.58
N THR A 585 19.10 -21.81 16.38
CA THR A 585 18.03 -22.81 16.26
C THR A 585 17.86 -23.16 14.79
N ALA A 586 17.99 -24.44 14.43
CA ALA A 586 17.89 -24.92 13.03
C ALA A 586 16.57 -24.53 12.31
N ASP A 587 16.52 -24.68 10.99
CA ASP A 587 15.27 -24.51 10.24
C ASP A 587 14.49 -25.83 10.16
N CYS A 588 13.22 -25.81 10.55
CA CYS A 588 12.34 -26.98 10.47
C CYS A 588 11.84 -27.27 9.04
N ARG A 589 12.17 -26.43 8.05
CA ARG A 589 11.80 -26.64 6.63
C ARG A 589 12.45 -27.89 6.02
N HIS A 590 13.72 -28.13 6.38
CA HIS A 590 14.52 -29.27 5.90
C HIS A 590 15.06 -30.13 7.05
N GLY A 591 14.77 -29.76 8.29
CA GLY A 591 15.21 -30.44 9.51
C GLY A 591 14.06 -30.99 10.33
N GLU A 592 14.34 -31.33 11.58
CA GLU A 592 13.35 -31.89 12.49
C GLU A 592 12.35 -30.84 13.00
N CYS A 593 11.15 -31.30 13.37
CA CYS A 593 10.13 -30.46 13.98
C CYS A 593 10.62 -29.88 15.31
N LEU A 594 10.58 -28.55 15.45
CA LEU A 594 11.07 -27.84 16.65
C LEU A 594 10.02 -27.72 17.76
N GLY A 595 8.83 -28.29 17.59
CA GLY A 595 7.76 -28.30 18.59
C GLY A 595 7.19 -26.92 18.91
N CYS A 596 6.91 -26.09 17.89
CA CYS A 596 6.37 -24.73 18.12
C CYS A 596 4.92 -24.72 18.66
N GLY A 597 4.16 -25.79 18.47
CA GLY A 597 2.75 -25.91 18.88
C GLY A 597 1.80 -26.11 17.69
N LEU A 598 2.26 -25.82 16.47
CA LEU A 598 1.54 -26.09 15.22
C LEU A 598 1.84 -27.50 14.69
N PRO A 599 0.92 -28.10 13.91
CA PRO A 599 1.13 -29.41 13.30
C PRO A 599 2.34 -29.40 12.37
N ALA A 600 3.05 -30.54 12.30
CA ALA A 600 4.08 -30.75 11.29
C ALA A 600 3.43 -30.74 9.91
N ASN A 601 4.00 -29.97 8.98
CA ASN A 601 3.37 -29.71 7.68
C ASN A 601 4.18 -30.37 6.57
N ASP A 602 4.10 -31.70 6.49
CA ASP A 602 4.92 -32.51 5.55
C ASP A 602 4.49 -32.35 4.08
N ASN A 603 3.31 -31.78 3.82
CA ASN A 603 2.63 -31.85 2.51
C ASN A 603 2.50 -30.51 1.76
N VAL A 604 3.04 -29.40 2.27
CA VAL A 604 2.76 -28.05 1.73
C VAL A 604 3.96 -27.38 1.05
N ILE A 605 5.17 -27.90 1.26
CA ILE A 605 6.35 -27.46 0.51
C ILE A 605 6.40 -28.24 -0.79
N GLN A 606 6.23 -27.54 -1.92
CA GLN A 606 6.23 -28.22 -3.21
C GLN A 606 7.66 -28.67 -3.54
N LYS A 607 7.81 -29.95 -3.89
CA LYS A 607 9.06 -30.44 -4.45
C LYS A 607 9.27 -29.73 -5.80
N PRO A 608 10.45 -29.16 -6.07
CA PRO A 608 10.72 -28.55 -7.36
C PRO A 608 10.55 -29.62 -8.47
N PRO A 609 9.75 -29.34 -9.52
CA PRO A 609 9.74 -30.15 -10.75
C PRO A 609 11.12 -30.20 -11.44
N GLU A 610 11.22 -30.87 -12.59
CA GLU A 610 12.44 -30.75 -13.43
C GLU A 610 12.51 -29.37 -14.11
N PRO A 611 13.70 -28.76 -14.24
CA PRO A 611 13.85 -27.45 -14.88
C PRO A 611 13.39 -27.48 -16.34
N SER A 612 12.57 -26.50 -16.73
CA SER A 612 12.17 -26.32 -18.12
C SER A 612 13.35 -25.80 -18.94
N ALA A 613 13.53 -26.30 -20.17
CA ALA A 613 14.57 -25.83 -21.09
C ALA A 613 14.53 -24.30 -21.25
N THR A 614 15.70 -23.66 -21.14
CA THR A 614 15.87 -22.24 -21.42
C THR A 614 15.66 -22.02 -22.92
N VAL A 615 14.66 -21.21 -23.29
CA VAL A 615 14.47 -20.83 -24.69
C VAL A 615 15.51 -19.76 -25.02
N GLU A 616 16.38 -20.04 -25.99
CA GLU A 616 17.35 -19.05 -26.46
C GLU A 616 16.64 -17.81 -27.02
N ARG A 617 17.22 -16.66 -26.71
CA ARG A 617 16.71 -15.34 -27.11
C ARG A 617 16.66 -15.23 -28.62
N GLU A 618 15.46 -15.13 -29.20
CA GLU A 618 15.33 -14.68 -30.59
C GLU A 618 15.89 -13.26 -30.68
N LYS A 619 16.92 -13.07 -31.51
CA LYS A 619 17.40 -11.73 -31.85
C LYS A 619 16.24 -10.97 -32.48
N ARG A 620 15.84 -9.85 -31.86
CA ARG A 620 14.94 -8.87 -32.48
C ARG A 620 15.69 -8.17 -33.60
N ASP A 621 15.77 -8.82 -34.77
CA ASP A 621 16.14 -8.15 -36.02
C ASP A 621 14.87 -7.71 -36.76
N GLU A 622 14.93 -6.45 -37.22
CA GLU A 622 14.27 -5.82 -38.37
C GLU A 622 13.53 -4.51 -38.05
N LYS A 623 13.75 -3.54 -38.96
CA LYS A 623 13.04 -2.25 -39.04
C LYS A 623 11.54 -2.50 -39.12
N ARG A 624 10.85 -2.50 -37.98
CA ARG A 624 9.38 -2.56 -37.96
C ARG A 624 8.83 -1.23 -38.47
N GLU A 625 7.95 -1.31 -39.45
CA GLU A 625 7.18 -0.16 -39.91
C GLU A 625 6.32 0.35 -38.74
N ILE A 626 6.40 1.65 -38.48
CA ILE A 626 5.68 2.31 -37.38
C ILE A 626 4.50 3.07 -37.98
N PHE A 627 3.31 2.82 -37.45
CA PHE A 627 2.08 3.48 -37.85
C PHE A 627 1.66 4.46 -36.76
N ARG A 628 1.59 5.76 -37.08
CA ARG A 628 1.25 6.80 -36.10
C ARG A 628 -0.22 7.19 -36.24
N TYR A 629 -0.92 7.24 -35.11
CA TYR A 629 -2.31 7.67 -35.03
C TYR A 629 -2.42 8.85 -34.09
N ARG A 630 -3.25 9.83 -34.44
CA ARG A 630 -3.64 10.92 -33.55
C ARG A 630 -5.02 10.63 -32.98
N VAL A 631 -5.06 10.41 -31.68
CA VAL A 631 -6.26 10.16 -30.90
C VAL A 631 -6.74 11.49 -30.32
N ARG A 632 -8.02 11.82 -30.55
CA ARG A 632 -8.74 12.92 -29.91
C ARG A 632 -9.61 12.35 -28.80
N PHE A 633 -9.56 12.97 -27.63
CA PHE A 633 -10.34 12.52 -26.48
C PHE A 633 -10.86 13.67 -25.63
N ARG A 634 -11.89 13.37 -24.84
CA ARG A 634 -12.55 14.26 -23.90
C ARG A 634 -12.26 13.80 -22.48
N LYS A 635 -12.20 14.77 -21.57
CA LYS A 635 -11.96 14.64 -20.14
C LYS A 635 -13.05 15.42 -19.40
N GLU A 636 -14.10 14.72 -18.99
CA GLU A 636 -15.34 15.31 -18.46
C GLU A 636 -15.70 14.70 -17.09
N GLY A 637 -16.70 15.30 -16.42
CA GLY A 637 -17.17 14.82 -15.12
C GLY A 637 -16.06 14.81 -14.06
N THR A 638 -15.95 13.73 -13.30
CA THR A 638 -14.91 13.53 -12.28
C THR A 638 -13.52 13.30 -12.88
N ALA A 639 -13.41 12.87 -14.15
CA ALA A 639 -12.12 12.70 -14.82
C ALA A 639 -11.31 14.00 -14.90
N ARG A 640 -11.95 15.19 -14.80
CA ARG A 640 -11.28 16.50 -14.70
C ARG A 640 -10.23 16.57 -13.58
N TYR A 641 -10.40 15.78 -12.52
CA TYR A 641 -9.51 15.73 -11.35
C TYR A 641 -8.29 14.82 -11.54
N LEU A 642 -8.21 14.09 -12.66
CA LEU A 642 -7.03 13.29 -13.00
C LEU A 642 -5.85 14.19 -13.35
N SER A 643 -4.69 13.88 -12.77
CA SER A 643 -3.44 14.51 -13.15
C SER A 643 -3.00 14.09 -14.56
N HIS A 644 -1.99 14.76 -15.12
CA HIS A 644 -1.40 14.29 -16.37
C HIS A 644 -0.79 12.90 -16.26
N LEU A 645 -0.15 12.59 -15.12
CA LEU A 645 0.42 11.27 -14.89
C LEU A 645 -0.67 10.20 -14.76
N ASP A 646 -1.78 10.52 -14.12
CA ASP A 646 -2.94 9.61 -14.00
C ASP A 646 -3.48 9.27 -15.40
N MET A 647 -3.55 10.26 -16.31
CA MET A 647 -3.96 10.02 -17.70
C MET A 647 -2.96 9.16 -18.47
N VAL A 648 -1.65 9.43 -18.36
CA VAL A 648 -0.62 8.61 -19.01
C VAL A 648 -0.73 7.15 -18.56
N THR A 649 -0.87 6.93 -17.26
CA THR A 649 -1.05 5.59 -16.68
C THR A 649 -2.36 4.95 -17.14
N GLY A 650 -3.48 5.68 -17.09
CA GLY A 650 -4.80 5.19 -17.51
C GLY A 650 -4.81 4.72 -18.97
N PHE A 651 -4.32 5.55 -19.89
CA PHE A 651 -4.22 5.19 -21.31
C PHE A 651 -3.25 4.03 -21.55
N SER A 652 -2.09 4.01 -20.87
CA SER A 652 -1.12 2.91 -20.99
C SER A 652 -1.74 1.56 -20.60
N ARG A 653 -2.52 1.54 -19.50
CA ARG A 653 -3.23 0.34 -19.05
C ARG A 653 -4.39 -0.02 -19.97
N ALA A 654 -5.19 0.96 -20.42
CA ALA A 654 -6.29 0.74 -21.35
C ALA A 654 -5.80 0.11 -22.66
N ILE A 655 -4.68 0.60 -23.21
CA ILE A 655 -4.01 0.04 -24.39
C ILE A 655 -3.62 -1.43 -24.17
N ARG A 656 -3.04 -1.76 -23.00
CA ARG A 656 -2.65 -3.14 -22.65
C ARG A 656 -3.86 -4.06 -22.55
N ARG A 657 -4.91 -3.64 -21.82
CA ARG A 657 -6.15 -4.42 -21.67
C ARG A 657 -6.86 -4.61 -23.01
N ALA A 658 -6.81 -3.61 -23.88
CA ALA A 658 -7.33 -3.66 -25.24
C ALA A 658 -6.50 -4.53 -26.19
N ALA A 659 -5.34 -5.02 -25.75
CA ALA A 659 -4.38 -5.77 -26.56
C ALA A 659 -3.99 -5.05 -27.88
N LEU A 660 -3.95 -3.71 -27.86
CA LEU A 660 -3.59 -2.93 -29.04
C LEU A 660 -2.09 -3.11 -29.35
N PRO A 661 -1.69 -3.25 -30.63
CA PRO A 661 -0.32 -3.58 -31.03
C PRO A 661 0.59 -2.35 -30.99
N VAL A 662 0.73 -1.71 -29.83
CA VAL A 662 1.55 -0.50 -29.63
C VAL A 662 3.04 -0.78 -29.81
N ALA A 663 3.74 0.16 -30.43
CA ALA A 663 5.19 0.15 -30.53
C ALA A 663 5.83 0.58 -29.21
N TYR A 664 6.98 -0.02 -28.91
CA TYR A 664 7.74 0.25 -27.68
C TYR A 664 9.06 0.97 -27.98
N SER A 665 9.57 1.73 -27.02
CA SER A 665 10.91 2.32 -27.11
C SER A 665 12.00 1.24 -27.09
N GLU A 666 13.18 1.60 -27.58
CA GLU A 666 14.37 0.74 -27.48
C GLU A 666 15.06 0.92 -26.12
N GLY A 667 15.80 -0.09 -25.67
CA GLY A 667 16.57 -0.08 -24.43
C GLY A 667 16.10 -1.08 -23.38
N PHE A 668 16.67 -1.00 -22.18
CA PHE A 668 16.40 -1.93 -21.07
C PHE A 668 15.00 -1.74 -20.44
N HIS A 669 14.36 -0.58 -20.67
CA HIS A 669 13.01 -0.23 -20.21
C HIS A 669 12.17 0.24 -21.40
N PRO A 670 11.65 -0.71 -22.18
CA PRO A 670 10.77 -0.40 -23.29
C PRO A 670 9.44 0.14 -22.76
N HIS A 671 9.15 1.40 -23.04
CA HIS A 671 7.88 2.04 -22.73
C HIS A 671 7.04 2.13 -24.00
N GLN A 672 5.71 2.11 -23.84
CA GLN A 672 4.80 2.40 -24.94
C GLN A 672 5.13 3.77 -25.55
N ARG A 673 5.16 3.85 -26.88
CA ARG A 673 5.43 5.10 -27.60
C ARG A 673 4.17 5.95 -27.69
N LEU A 674 3.90 6.65 -26.59
CA LEU A 674 2.80 7.60 -26.44
C LEU A 674 3.35 9.02 -26.35
N SER A 675 2.69 9.96 -27.02
CA SER A 675 2.99 11.39 -26.89
C SER A 675 1.71 12.16 -26.65
N PHE A 676 1.60 12.84 -25.51
CA PHE A 676 0.42 13.62 -25.19
C PHE A 676 0.58 15.09 -25.61
N GLY A 677 -0.54 15.77 -25.85
CA GLY A 677 -0.60 17.23 -25.91
C GLY A 677 -0.21 17.88 -24.58
N ASN A 678 -0.26 19.21 -24.48
CA ASN A 678 0.19 19.84 -23.23
C ASN A 678 -0.79 19.56 -22.09
N ALA A 679 -0.22 19.36 -20.90
CA ALA A 679 -0.98 19.00 -19.72
C ALA A 679 -1.91 20.15 -19.26
N LEU A 680 -3.17 19.81 -19.03
CA LEU A 680 -4.12 20.69 -18.36
C LEU A 680 -3.92 20.67 -16.83
N PRO A 681 -4.16 21.80 -16.15
CA PRO A 681 -4.26 21.81 -14.69
C PRO A 681 -5.37 20.88 -14.18
N VAL A 682 -5.12 20.25 -13.03
CA VAL A 682 -6.12 19.44 -12.32
C VAL A 682 -7.35 20.28 -12.01
N GLY A 683 -8.52 19.69 -12.18
CA GLY A 683 -9.80 20.37 -12.00
C GLY A 683 -10.28 21.10 -13.25
N VAL A 684 -9.63 20.99 -14.41
CA VAL A 684 -10.10 21.58 -15.69
C VAL A 684 -10.66 20.47 -16.59
N ALA A 685 -11.87 20.67 -17.11
CA ALA A 685 -12.47 19.76 -18.09
C ALA A 685 -12.01 20.09 -19.52
N SER A 686 -12.02 19.10 -20.42
CA SER A 686 -11.63 19.27 -21.81
C SER A 686 -12.53 18.48 -22.74
N LEU A 687 -12.98 19.11 -23.82
CA LEU A 687 -13.68 18.46 -24.93
C LEU A 687 -12.74 18.16 -26.10
N CYS A 688 -11.44 18.47 -25.98
CA CYS A 688 -10.50 18.31 -27.08
C CYS A 688 -9.05 18.20 -26.57
N GLU A 689 -8.70 17.03 -26.05
CA GLU A 689 -7.32 16.62 -25.82
C GLU A 689 -6.81 15.78 -26.98
N THR A 690 -5.49 15.65 -27.10
CA THR A 690 -4.86 14.83 -28.14
C THR A 690 -3.74 13.98 -27.56
N LEU A 691 -3.62 12.75 -28.08
CA LEU A 691 -2.41 11.95 -27.93
C LEU A 691 -2.03 11.29 -29.26
N ASP A 692 -0.75 11.16 -29.52
CA ASP A 692 -0.22 10.37 -30.62
C ASP A 692 0.16 8.98 -30.07
N VAL A 693 -0.31 7.93 -30.74
CA VAL A 693 0.03 6.53 -30.46
C VAL A 693 0.79 5.97 -31.65
N GLU A 694 1.96 5.38 -31.40
CA GLU A 694 2.68 4.62 -32.41
C GLU A 694 2.36 3.13 -32.28
N MET A 695 1.89 2.50 -33.36
CA MET A 695 1.57 1.08 -33.44
C MET A 695 2.61 0.33 -34.27
N ALA A 696 2.89 -0.90 -33.87
CA ALA A 696 3.74 -1.86 -34.59
C ALA A 696 3.00 -2.59 -35.73
N LYS A 697 1.67 -2.46 -35.80
CA LYS A 697 0.84 -2.98 -36.89
C LYS A 697 -0.14 -1.90 -37.34
N LYS A 698 -0.50 -1.92 -38.62
CA LYS A 698 -1.58 -1.08 -39.13
C LYS A 698 -2.90 -1.61 -38.57
N THR A 699 -3.72 -0.72 -38.02
CA THR A 699 -4.97 -1.02 -37.33
C THR A 699 -5.98 0.04 -37.77
N GLU A 700 -7.23 -0.35 -38.01
CA GLU A 700 -8.23 0.60 -38.47
C GLU A 700 -8.55 1.63 -37.37
N PRO A 701 -8.64 2.93 -37.68
CA PRO A 701 -8.86 3.96 -36.65
C PRO A 701 -10.10 3.74 -35.78
N THR A 702 -11.19 3.20 -36.36
CA THR A 702 -12.41 2.86 -35.63
C THR A 702 -12.19 1.71 -34.63
N GLU A 703 -11.37 0.72 -34.99
CA GLU A 703 -11.02 -0.39 -34.09
C GLU A 703 -10.22 0.12 -32.88
N ILE A 704 -9.28 1.05 -33.09
CA ILE A 704 -8.53 1.69 -32.01
C ILE A 704 -9.47 2.46 -31.08
N MET A 705 -10.38 3.25 -31.65
CA MET A 705 -11.35 4.05 -30.89
C MET A 705 -12.25 3.17 -30.03
N ASP A 706 -12.86 2.15 -30.61
CA ASP A 706 -13.79 1.25 -29.92
C ASP A 706 -13.08 0.45 -28.81
N ALA A 707 -11.88 -0.05 -29.11
CA ALA A 707 -11.07 -0.79 -28.14
C ALA A 707 -10.65 0.07 -26.94
N LEU A 708 -10.24 1.33 -27.19
CA LEU A 708 -9.91 2.26 -26.12
C LEU A 708 -11.15 2.65 -25.30
N ASN A 709 -12.28 3.00 -25.92
CA ASN A 709 -13.49 3.40 -25.22
C ASN A 709 -14.10 2.28 -24.36
N LYS A 710 -13.89 1.01 -24.74
CA LYS A 710 -14.27 -0.13 -23.91
C LYS A 710 -13.43 -0.23 -22.64
N GLU A 711 -12.16 0.16 -22.74
CA GLU A 711 -11.18 -0.03 -21.67
C GLU A 711 -10.97 1.18 -20.78
N LEU A 712 -11.15 2.39 -21.31
CA LEU A 712 -11.05 3.65 -20.59
C LEU A 712 -12.16 3.79 -19.55
N GLU A 713 -11.85 4.59 -18.54
CA GLU A 713 -12.72 4.78 -17.40
C GLU A 713 -13.70 5.94 -17.58
N GLU A 714 -14.69 6.04 -16.68
CA GLU A 714 -15.76 7.05 -16.79
C GLU A 714 -15.22 8.49 -16.83
N GLY A 715 -15.66 9.24 -17.83
CA GLY A 715 -15.27 10.63 -18.06
C GLY A 715 -14.10 10.80 -19.04
N LEU A 716 -13.42 9.72 -19.44
CA LEU A 716 -12.46 9.71 -20.55
C LEU A 716 -13.11 9.07 -21.78
N VAL A 717 -13.24 9.83 -22.87
CA VAL A 717 -13.89 9.35 -24.10
C VAL A 717 -13.06 9.70 -25.32
N VAL A 718 -12.65 8.70 -26.10
CA VAL A 718 -12.05 8.89 -27.42
C VAL A 718 -13.16 9.17 -28.44
N ASP A 719 -13.08 10.30 -29.13
CA ASP A 719 -14.08 10.73 -30.12
C ASP A 719 -13.50 10.94 -31.53
N GLY A 720 -12.22 10.64 -31.72
CA GLY A 720 -11.61 10.60 -33.03
C GLY A 720 -10.26 9.90 -33.02
N VAL A 721 -9.96 9.20 -34.10
CA VAL A 721 -8.64 8.63 -34.35
C VAL A 721 -8.31 8.88 -35.82
N ASP A 722 -7.19 9.54 -36.08
CA ASP A 722 -6.73 9.87 -37.43
C ASP A 722 -5.43 9.13 -37.72
N PHE A 723 -5.36 8.43 -38.86
CA PHE A 723 -4.10 7.85 -39.35
C PHE A 723 -3.20 8.96 -39.89
N MET A 724 -1.99 9.08 -39.34
CA MET A 724 -1.05 10.14 -39.71
C MET A 724 -0.16 9.71 -40.87
N VAL A 725 -0.06 10.55 -41.89
CA VAL A 725 0.85 10.36 -43.04
C VAL A 725 2.10 11.25 -42.90
N PRO A 726 3.31 10.75 -43.26
CA PRO A 726 4.52 11.58 -43.27
C PRO A 726 4.40 12.78 -44.24
N PRO A 727 5.06 13.93 -43.95
CA PRO A 727 5.87 14.21 -42.77
C PRO A 727 5.03 14.49 -41.52
N TYR A 728 5.41 13.86 -40.40
CA TYR A 728 4.66 14.00 -39.15
C TYR A 728 4.88 15.37 -38.51
N ARG A 729 3.79 16.12 -38.29
CA ARG A 729 3.78 17.31 -37.45
C ARG A 729 3.55 16.91 -35.98
N SER A 730 4.34 17.44 -35.06
CA SER A 730 4.10 17.24 -33.63
C SER A 730 2.74 17.81 -33.23
N ILE A 731 2.14 17.28 -32.15
CA ILE A 731 0.86 17.76 -31.63
C ILE A 731 0.87 19.28 -31.41
N GLN A 732 1.96 19.81 -30.85
CA GLN A 732 2.11 21.25 -30.59
C GLN A 732 2.20 22.08 -31.87
N SER A 733 2.76 21.53 -32.96
CA SER A 733 2.91 22.24 -34.23
C SER A 733 1.65 22.24 -35.11
N THR A 734 0.61 21.50 -34.70
CA THR A 734 -0.67 21.46 -35.42
C THR A 734 -1.75 22.36 -34.83
N THR A 735 -1.45 23.06 -33.74
CA THR A 735 -2.39 23.95 -33.04
C THR A 735 -1.96 25.41 -33.16
N SER A 736 -2.79 26.26 -33.77
CA SER A 736 -2.56 27.70 -33.91
C SER A 736 -3.11 28.51 -32.73
N ALA A 737 -4.20 28.03 -32.13
CA ALA A 737 -4.81 28.60 -30.93
C ALA A 737 -5.62 27.54 -30.15
N THR A 738 -6.01 27.87 -28.93
CA THR A 738 -6.88 27.06 -28.07
C THR A 738 -8.12 27.87 -27.72
N LEU A 739 -9.29 27.27 -27.89
CA LEU A 739 -10.57 27.82 -27.45
C LEU A 739 -10.90 27.30 -26.05
N TRP A 740 -11.10 28.24 -25.15
CA TRP A 740 -11.50 28.04 -23.77
C TRP A 740 -12.91 28.56 -23.57
N GLU A 741 -13.63 27.99 -22.63
CA GLU A 741 -14.91 28.50 -22.16
C GLU A 741 -14.89 28.59 -20.64
N PHE A 742 -15.17 29.78 -20.12
CA PHE A 742 -15.49 29.95 -18.71
C PHE A 742 -16.99 29.80 -18.55
N VAL A 743 -17.42 28.91 -17.67
CA VAL A 743 -18.82 28.63 -17.36
C VAL A 743 -19.09 29.06 -15.92
N ASP A 744 -20.00 30.02 -15.77
CA ASP A 744 -20.45 30.53 -14.48
C ASP A 744 -21.87 30.07 -14.20
N ARG A 745 -22.01 29.23 -13.17
CA ARG A 745 -23.29 28.66 -12.71
C ARG A 745 -23.91 29.43 -11.53
N GLY A 746 -23.35 30.60 -11.18
CA GLY A 746 -23.92 31.48 -10.16
C GLY A 746 -23.50 31.20 -8.72
N GLU A 747 -22.60 30.24 -8.48
CA GLU A 747 -22.34 29.73 -7.12
C GLU A 747 -21.03 30.17 -6.45
N ASN A 748 -20.12 30.91 -7.10
CA ASN A 748 -18.86 31.37 -6.48
C ASN A 748 -18.22 32.56 -7.22
N GLN A 749 -17.48 33.41 -6.51
CA GLN A 749 -16.59 34.41 -7.13
C GLN A 749 -15.33 33.78 -7.75
N PRO A 750 -14.76 34.35 -8.82
CA PRO A 750 -15.17 35.58 -9.50
C PRO A 750 -16.33 35.34 -10.50
N SER A 751 -17.18 36.34 -10.68
CA SER A 751 -18.21 36.37 -11.71
C SER A 751 -17.60 36.34 -13.11
N ILE A 752 -18.37 35.90 -14.10
CA ILE A 752 -17.90 35.85 -15.49
C ILE A 752 -17.46 37.20 -16.06
N PHE A 753 -18.06 38.30 -15.57
CA PHE A 753 -17.69 39.67 -15.96
C PHE A 753 -16.32 40.08 -15.40
N GLU A 754 -16.04 39.72 -14.15
CA GLU A 754 -14.71 39.95 -13.54
C GLU A 754 -13.63 39.16 -14.29
N ILE A 755 -13.94 37.92 -14.69
CA ILE A 755 -13.04 37.09 -15.51
C ILE A 755 -12.77 37.75 -16.86
N ARG A 756 -13.82 38.24 -17.53
CA ARG A 756 -13.69 38.94 -18.82
C ARG A 756 -12.78 40.16 -18.72
N ASN A 757 -12.99 41.01 -17.71
CA ASN A 757 -12.19 42.21 -17.49
C ASN A 757 -10.70 41.88 -17.26
N LEU A 758 -10.40 40.81 -16.51
CA LEU A 758 -9.03 40.35 -16.31
C LEU A 758 -8.39 39.85 -17.61
N LEU A 759 -9.15 39.13 -18.44
CA LEU A 759 -8.66 38.55 -19.68
C LEU A 759 -8.45 39.58 -20.79
N GLU A 760 -9.31 40.60 -20.89
CA GLU A 760 -9.17 41.69 -21.86
C GLU A 760 -7.91 42.54 -21.61
N ALA A 761 -7.41 42.56 -20.37
CA ALA A 761 -6.16 43.22 -20.01
C ALA A 761 -4.90 42.40 -20.37
N MET A 762 -5.03 41.23 -20.99
CA MET A 762 -3.90 40.33 -21.29
C MET A 762 -3.50 40.32 -22.77
N ASP A 763 -2.19 40.43 -23.02
CA ASP A 763 -1.64 40.26 -24.37
C ASP A 763 -1.86 38.86 -24.94
N GLY A 764 -2.33 38.81 -26.19
CA GLY A 764 -2.52 37.58 -26.97
C GLY A 764 -3.72 36.72 -26.52
N VAL A 765 -4.71 37.36 -25.89
CA VAL A 765 -5.99 36.76 -25.50
C VAL A 765 -7.10 37.49 -26.26
N LYS A 766 -8.03 36.74 -26.85
CA LYS A 766 -9.21 37.29 -27.53
C LYS A 766 -10.46 36.77 -26.83
N THR A 767 -11.23 37.66 -26.23
CA THR A 767 -12.52 37.35 -25.59
C THR A 767 -13.66 37.45 -26.60
N HIS A 768 -14.66 36.59 -26.46
CA HIS A 768 -15.90 36.64 -27.23
C HIS A 768 -17.06 37.16 -26.38
N GLU A 769 -18.27 37.20 -26.95
CA GLU A 769 -19.47 37.60 -26.22
C GLU A 769 -19.79 36.62 -25.08
N ILE A 770 -20.39 37.16 -24.02
CA ILE A 770 -20.92 36.35 -22.91
C ILE A 770 -22.31 35.87 -23.34
N ILE A 771 -22.52 34.55 -23.29
CA ILE A 771 -23.78 33.92 -23.64
C ILE A 771 -24.40 33.35 -22.38
N THR A 772 -25.65 33.72 -22.08
CA THR A 772 -26.41 33.18 -20.95
C THR A 772 -27.56 32.31 -21.45
N VAL A 773 -27.56 31.03 -21.06
CA VAL A 773 -28.63 30.07 -21.37
C VAL A 773 -29.05 29.40 -20.07
N ASP A 774 -30.36 29.37 -19.80
CA ASP A 774 -30.94 28.75 -18.60
C ASP A 774 -30.28 29.16 -17.27
N GLY A 775 -29.90 30.44 -17.15
CA GLY A 775 -29.26 30.99 -15.96
C GLY A 775 -27.76 30.71 -15.83
N VAL A 776 -27.17 29.96 -16.76
CA VAL A 776 -25.71 29.70 -16.83
C VAL A 776 -25.09 30.66 -17.82
N SER A 777 -24.11 31.45 -17.39
CA SER A 777 -23.37 32.35 -18.26
C SER A 777 -22.07 31.70 -18.72
N SER A 778 -21.69 31.91 -19.97
CA SER A 778 -20.46 31.37 -20.57
C SER A 778 -19.68 32.44 -21.32
N LEU A 779 -18.35 32.36 -21.31
CA LEU A 779 -17.43 33.27 -21.99
C LEU A 779 -16.41 32.44 -22.76
N THR A 780 -16.46 32.52 -24.08
CA THR A 780 -15.44 31.89 -24.94
C THR A 780 -14.22 32.79 -25.05
N VAL A 781 -13.03 32.18 -25.00
CA VAL A 781 -11.74 32.87 -25.04
C VAL A 781 -10.78 32.10 -25.94
N GLU A 782 -10.15 32.81 -26.87
CA GLU A 782 -9.15 32.27 -27.79
C GLU A 782 -7.75 32.72 -27.35
N THR A 783 -6.82 31.78 -27.23
CA THR A 783 -5.42 32.06 -26.87
C THR A 783 -4.44 31.34 -27.78
N LYS A 784 -3.35 32.00 -28.20
CA LYS A 784 -2.28 31.37 -29.02
C LYS A 784 -1.52 30.23 -28.32
N HIS A 785 -1.64 30.14 -26.99
CA HIS A 785 -1.00 29.12 -26.16
C HIS A 785 -1.98 28.60 -25.11
N GLU A 786 -1.81 27.36 -24.65
CA GLU A 786 -2.68 26.71 -23.65
C GLU A 786 -2.54 27.28 -22.22
N GLY A 787 -1.62 28.22 -21.99
CA GLY A 787 -1.29 28.75 -20.66
C GLY A 787 -2.21 29.84 -20.09
N ILE A 788 -3.52 29.87 -20.44
CA ILE A 788 -4.43 30.94 -19.98
C ILE A 788 -4.51 31.02 -18.44
N LEU A 789 -4.53 29.88 -17.76
CA LEU A 789 -4.51 29.80 -16.29
C LEU A 789 -3.20 30.27 -15.69
N GLY A 790 -2.07 29.99 -16.33
CA GLY A 790 -0.76 30.49 -15.90
C GLY A 790 -0.68 32.02 -15.95
N LYS A 791 -1.32 32.64 -16.96
CA LYS A 791 -1.44 34.10 -17.05
C LYS A 791 -2.38 34.67 -15.98
N LEU A 792 -3.55 34.06 -15.77
CA LEU A 792 -4.52 34.47 -14.73
C LEU A 792 -3.93 34.37 -13.32
N ARG A 793 -3.21 33.29 -13.02
CA ARG A 793 -2.56 33.08 -11.73
C ARG A 793 -1.51 34.14 -11.40
N LYS A 794 -0.79 34.65 -12.40
CA LYS A 794 0.20 35.72 -12.22
C LYS A 794 -0.44 37.07 -11.92
N GLN A 795 -1.60 37.37 -12.51
CA GLN A 795 -2.29 38.64 -12.31
C GLN A 795 -3.17 38.65 -11.06
N SER A 796 -3.77 37.52 -10.67
CA SER A 796 -4.57 37.43 -9.46
C SER A 796 -4.48 36.05 -8.80
N PRO A 797 -3.53 35.86 -7.87
CA PRO A 797 -3.32 34.57 -7.18
C PRO A 797 -4.53 34.08 -6.40
N THR A 798 -5.38 35.01 -5.92
CA THR A 798 -6.54 34.74 -5.07
C THR A 798 -7.68 34.01 -5.78
N PHE A 799 -7.78 34.10 -7.12
CA PHE A 799 -8.85 33.47 -7.90
C PHE A 799 -8.46 32.11 -8.52
N ALA A 800 -7.20 31.70 -8.36
CA ALA A 800 -6.58 30.62 -9.14
C ALA A 800 -7.27 29.25 -9.08
N LEU A 801 -7.82 28.88 -7.92
CA LEU A 801 -8.42 27.55 -7.69
C LEU A 801 -9.91 27.53 -8.08
N SER A 802 -10.67 28.61 -7.82
CA SER A 802 -12.08 28.70 -8.20
C SER A 802 -12.28 28.80 -9.72
N LEU A 803 -11.28 29.33 -10.45
CA LEU A 803 -11.29 29.41 -11.92
C LEU A 803 -11.22 28.04 -12.60
N ASN A 804 -10.53 27.05 -12.01
CA ASN A 804 -10.40 25.72 -12.61
C ASN A 804 -11.76 25.07 -12.81
N ARG A 805 -12.69 25.21 -11.85
CA ARG A 805 -14.07 24.69 -11.93
C ARG A 805 -14.85 25.24 -13.12
N LYS A 806 -14.66 26.53 -13.39
CA LYS A 806 -15.37 27.27 -14.43
C LYS A 806 -14.76 27.03 -15.81
N LEU A 807 -13.51 26.60 -15.90
CA LEU A 807 -12.81 26.51 -17.17
C LEU A 807 -13.02 25.16 -17.87
N VAL A 808 -13.36 25.22 -19.14
CA VAL A 808 -13.44 24.09 -20.07
C VAL A 808 -12.61 24.40 -21.30
N LYS A 809 -11.70 23.49 -21.68
CA LYS A 809 -11.06 23.55 -22.99
C LYS A 809 -12.03 23.01 -24.05
N ARG A 810 -12.46 23.86 -24.98
CA ARG A 810 -13.48 23.51 -25.99
C ARG A 810 -12.88 22.89 -27.24
N ALA A 811 -11.82 23.49 -27.77
CA ALA A 811 -11.25 23.05 -29.04
C ALA A 811 -9.80 23.48 -29.20
N LEU A 812 -9.09 22.76 -30.05
CA LEU A 812 -7.82 23.18 -30.65
C LEU A 812 -8.12 23.77 -32.03
N VAL A 813 -7.64 24.98 -32.28
CA VAL A 813 -7.72 25.61 -33.61
C VAL A 813 -6.54 25.09 -34.43
N PRO A 814 -6.78 24.40 -35.57
CA PRO A 814 -5.69 23.86 -36.37
C PRO A 814 -4.84 24.97 -37.02
N VAL A 815 -3.59 24.65 -37.34
CA VAL A 815 -2.67 25.51 -38.14
C VAL A 815 -3.01 25.50 -39.62
#